data_AF-A0AAN6KK61-F1
#
_entry.id   AF-A0AAN6KK61-F1
#
_cell.length_a   1.000
_cell.length_b   1.000
_cell.length_c   1.000
_cell.angle_alpha   90.00
_cell.angle_beta   90.00
_cell.angle_gamma   90.00
#
_symmetry.space_group_name_H-M   'P 1'
#
loop_
_entity.id
_entity.type
_entity.pdbx_description
1 polymer ?
#
loop_
_entity_poly.entity_id
_entity_poly.type
_entity_poly.pdbx_seq_one_letter_code
_entity_poly.pdbx_strand_id
1 'polypeptide(L)'
;MPRYTIHPWRTHTDLLTVRAQLYHLDTPASDARRHAVDRILSCWKLRGNLPHAVESTALLIDAQLHHQSRVSNHSDFALRAVYTAAFTRFVTGFCDIGRSREGLLQPSSMLDVAKRIGMPVHFVGLRHEAVHEELPSLGRLVGAVEEGLRWLWEVYWSRLEGSDLNVVEGDGRVDDGEVNDEVRRVLKAFRSSRRDAFRANRHTSAQHQGEVEEFVRACNSILDGEYKSRRGVEAFASVLVDERFLVPSGRSLGDSMDGAFTLWDPLLSRLFQSHRMFPSALVKRLQAQLTNNTTQVSENVISEAAALWLLHAQKLVDTYAAHDSTDASLQAATLRTCCLYPGPWLTMVGQRLLESDAELMADYQALFEASVLDAGSETMEVDAEVGAADDGGLNLTPPKSGDQSSSTLKMTTLWYLTTIVLATTVSAAIVPANPTNNITWPYQTFKTANFTPPYLQVSHHSEPSDNAYLFFAPDGSKAKETAPLIMDMNGELIWNGPATHAFAFGTQVYDDEPVLVWWNGTLYPEPIGRGNGVVHMLNQRYEAIRNTTLARDLLEQVPGARFPSNIDVHEIFITKNGSMLVTANNVTQADLTSVGGSKNGWVVAALVFEIDIATNQVLFSWNSLDHLDQLPFTDSLYPIGTEGYTGDTQNLAWGYFHINSVAPFESGYIVSSRFLCSAIALAPNGTIVWRLQGRSGGDFTLGPGADFCYQHDVRAFSSSSPHLSESSSTVTLHMHDNHNSPIDNDTVPSSGKSLLLDLSTRHASLTHRYINASGPIYSTAQGNFQPLPNGHVFIGHGWIPILEEFSATGEIQTTIQFAAAEPRAGGGFVSAQAPTLSYRAFKQEWVGCPKAKPEVWAERTGGGGGTAVSVSWNGATEVEAWEVWSGDSGTALGCVDVVARTGFETKVLVGETAYVQVRPRMRRREDGRGGCEVVVSDVVAVVAG
;
A
#
# COMPACT_ATOMS: atom_id res chain seq x y z
N MET A 1 -6.01 22.45 17.54
CA MET A 1 -6.28 21.01 17.29
C MET A 1 -5.43 20.18 18.23
N PRO A 2 -6.00 19.21 18.94
CA PRO A 2 -5.26 18.46 19.93
C PRO A 2 -4.51 17.30 19.25
N ARG A 3 -3.19 17.23 19.44
CA ARG A 3 -2.32 16.19 18.87
C ARG A 3 -2.80 14.81 19.30
N TYR A 4 -3.41 14.05 18.39
CA TYR A 4 -3.77 12.66 18.64
C TYR A 4 -2.51 11.82 18.50
N THR A 5 -2.10 11.19 19.59
CA THR A 5 -1.00 10.23 19.59
C THR A 5 -1.63 8.85 19.61
N ILE A 6 -1.45 8.09 18.54
CA ILE A 6 -1.99 6.74 18.41
C ILE A 6 -1.02 5.79 19.09
N HIS A 7 -1.53 4.96 19.99
CA HIS A 7 -0.75 3.96 20.72
C HIS A 7 -1.28 2.54 20.43
N PRO A 8 -0.44 1.50 20.47
CA PRO A 8 -0.85 0.13 20.15
C PRO A 8 -1.58 -0.59 21.31
N TRP A 9 -1.54 -0.01 22.52
CA TRP A 9 -2.30 -0.48 23.68
C TRP A 9 -3.69 0.19 23.74
N ARG A 10 -4.70 -0.50 24.28
CA ARG A 10 -6.09 -0.02 24.27
C ARG A 10 -6.33 1.08 25.29
N THR A 11 -5.67 1.00 26.44
CA THR A 11 -5.75 1.99 27.53
C THR A 11 -4.39 2.25 28.14
N HIS A 12 -4.17 3.42 28.76
CA HIS A 12 -2.92 3.69 29.51
C HIS A 12 -2.69 2.66 30.63
N THR A 13 -3.76 2.13 31.21
CA THR A 13 -3.72 1.04 32.20
C THR A 13 -3.09 -0.24 31.65
N ASP A 14 -3.27 -0.56 30.37
CA ASP A 14 -2.62 -1.72 29.74
C ASP A 14 -1.09 -1.57 29.74
N LEU A 15 -0.61 -0.36 29.46
CA LEU A 15 0.82 -0.01 29.48
C LEU A 15 1.39 -0.09 30.90
N LEU A 16 0.66 0.42 31.89
CA LEU A 16 1.05 0.32 33.31
C LEU A 16 1.06 -1.13 33.81
N THR A 17 0.13 -1.96 33.33
CA THR A 17 0.08 -3.39 33.64
C THR A 17 1.28 -4.11 33.03
N VAL A 18 1.63 -3.82 31.77
CA VAL A 18 2.86 -4.32 31.15
C VAL A 18 4.09 -3.90 31.95
N ARG A 19 4.17 -2.64 32.36
CA ARG A 19 5.29 -2.12 33.16
C ARG A 19 5.47 -2.91 34.46
N ALA A 20 4.40 -3.16 35.19
CA ALA A 20 4.43 -3.93 36.43
C ALA A 20 4.88 -5.39 36.21
N GLN A 21 4.45 -5.99 35.10
CA GLN A 21 4.82 -7.36 34.70
C GLN A 21 6.29 -7.46 34.25
N LEU A 22 6.83 -6.44 33.58
CA LEU A 22 8.22 -6.42 33.10
C LEU A 22 9.23 -6.21 34.24
N TYR A 23 8.91 -5.36 35.22
CA TYR A 23 9.82 -4.95 36.31
C TYR A 23 9.51 -5.58 37.68
N HIS A 24 8.54 -6.51 37.76
CA HIS A 24 8.18 -7.28 38.96
C HIS A 24 7.82 -6.43 40.19
N LEU A 25 6.94 -5.46 40.03
CA LEU A 25 6.63 -4.53 41.12
C LEU A 25 5.72 -5.11 42.22
N ASP A 26 4.93 -6.17 41.95
CA ASP A 26 3.86 -6.58 42.89
C ASP A 26 3.53 -8.08 43.08
N THR A 27 4.22 -9.10 42.51
CA THR A 27 3.89 -10.51 42.89
C THR A 27 4.93 -11.59 42.49
N PRO A 28 5.09 -12.69 43.27
CA PRO A 28 6.13 -13.71 43.06
C PRO A 28 5.62 -15.05 42.47
N ALA A 29 4.57 -15.06 41.62
CA ALA A 29 4.00 -16.32 41.09
C ALA A 29 3.81 -16.31 39.56
N SER A 30 4.49 -17.25 38.88
CA SER A 30 4.62 -17.41 37.42
C SER A 30 5.32 -16.23 36.71
N ASP A 31 6.21 -16.52 35.75
CA ASP A 31 7.03 -15.48 35.10
C ASP A 31 6.18 -14.62 34.14
N ALA A 32 5.41 -13.69 34.71
CA ALA A 32 4.51 -12.78 34.01
C ALA A 32 5.23 -11.91 32.97
N ARG A 33 6.57 -11.84 33.01
CA ARG A 33 7.39 -11.18 31.98
C ARG A 33 7.24 -11.85 30.62
N ARG A 34 7.14 -13.18 30.52
CA ARG A 34 6.98 -13.85 29.21
C ARG A 34 5.69 -13.40 28.55
N HIS A 35 4.59 -13.39 29.30
CA HIS A 35 3.31 -12.90 28.83
C HIS A 35 3.34 -11.41 28.44
N ALA A 36 4.08 -10.57 29.18
CA ALA A 36 4.26 -9.17 28.84
C ALA A 36 5.09 -8.96 27.55
N VAL A 37 6.16 -9.76 27.38
CA VAL A 37 6.99 -9.77 26.16
C VAL A 37 6.16 -10.21 24.96
N ASP A 38 5.40 -11.31 25.06
CA ASP A 38 4.55 -11.80 23.98
C ASP A 38 3.48 -10.76 23.61
N ARG A 39 2.87 -10.12 24.61
CA ARG A 39 1.90 -9.03 24.37
C ARG A 39 2.53 -7.85 23.64
N ILE A 40 3.78 -7.49 23.94
CA ILE A 40 4.48 -6.40 23.25
C ILE A 40 4.89 -6.82 21.84
N LEU A 41 5.64 -7.92 21.70
CA LEU A 41 6.29 -8.33 20.46
C LEU A 41 5.32 -8.98 19.47
N SER A 42 4.35 -9.76 19.96
CA SER A 42 3.40 -10.51 19.12
C SER A 42 2.06 -9.83 18.94
N CYS A 43 1.72 -8.81 19.75
CA CYS A 43 0.45 -8.08 19.59
C CYS A 43 0.64 -6.59 19.35
N TRP A 44 1.35 -5.87 20.21
CA TRP A 44 1.44 -4.41 20.08
C TRP A 44 2.32 -3.96 18.93
N LYS A 45 3.42 -4.68 18.65
CA LYS A 45 4.28 -4.43 17.50
C LYS A 45 3.56 -4.64 16.16
N LEU A 46 2.63 -5.60 16.08
CA LEU A 46 1.83 -5.86 14.88
C LEU A 46 0.70 -4.83 14.66
N ARG A 47 0.29 -4.11 15.71
CA ARG A 47 -0.82 -3.14 15.66
C ARG A 47 -0.39 -1.72 15.23
N GLY A 48 0.91 -1.46 15.09
CA GLY A 48 1.42 -0.17 14.63
C GLY A 48 2.62 0.33 15.43
N ASN A 49 2.77 1.66 15.50
CA ASN A 49 3.99 2.30 15.95
C ASN A 49 4.19 2.18 17.48
N LEU A 50 5.09 1.28 17.90
CA LEU A 50 5.44 1.04 19.30
C LEU A 50 6.60 1.96 19.71
N PRO A 51 6.53 2.69 20.84
CA PRO A 51 7.67 3.47 21.29
C PRO A 51 8.91 2.59 21.48
N HIS A 52 10.04 3.05 20.95
CA HIS A 52 11.28 2.28 20.93
C HIS A 52 11.75 1.85 22.33
N ALA A 53 11.42 2.62 23.38
CA ALA A 53 11.65 2.24 24.76
C ALA A 53 10.92 0.95 25.16
N VAL A 54 9.66 0.79 24.75
CA VAL A 54 8.83 -0.39 25.06
C VAL A 54 9.31 -1.61 24.29
N GLU A 55 9.67 -1.44 23.01
CA GLU A 55 10.26 -2.50 22.18
C GLU A 55 11.60 -2.99 22.76
N SER A 56 12.48 -2.05 23.11
CA SER A 56 13.81 -2.36 23.65
C SER A 56 13.72 -3.07 24.98
N THR A 57 12.84 -2.65 25.89
CA THR A 57 12.61 -3.35 27.17
C THR A 57 12.13 -4.79 26.95
N ALA A 58 11.24 -5.03 25.98
CA ALA A 58 10.77 -6.38 25.67
C ALA A 58 11.89 -7.27 25.12
N LEU A 59 12.69 -6.79 24.17
CA LEU A 59 13.80 -7.54 23.59
C LEU A 59 14.87 -7.89 24.63
N LEU A 60 15.20 -6.95 25.53
CA LEU A 60 16.17 -7.16 26.59
C LEU A 60 15.68 -8.18 27.64
N ILE A 61 14.41 -8.12 28.01
CA ILE A 61 13.81 -9.08 28.94
C ILE A 61 13.63 -10.45 28.28
N ASP A 62 13.30 -10.51 26.99
CA ASP A 62 13.21 -11.77 26.25
C ASP A 62 14.56 -12.51 26.25
N ALA A 63 15.67 -11.78 26.05
CA ALA A 63 17.02 -12.34 26.19
C ALA A 63 17.29 -12.92 27.59
N GLN A 64 16.81 -12.25 28.65
CA GLN A 64 16.89 -12.76 30.02
C GLN A 64 16.05 -14.01 30.24
N LEU A 65 14.82 -14.05 29.71
CA LEU A 65 13.94 -15.21 29.81
C LEU A 65 14.48 -16.42 29.04
N HIS A 66 15.08 -16.19 27.87
CA HIS A 66 15.75 -17.23 27.10
C HIS A 66 16.96 -17.81 27.83
N HIS A 67 17.71 -17.01 28.58
CA HIS A 67 18.80 -17.47 29.43
C HIS A 67 18.31 -18.24 30.67
N GLN A 68 17.15 -17.87 31.23
CA GLN A 68 16.59 -18.47 32.44
C GLN A 68 15.78 -19.75 32.18
N SER A 69 15.43 -20.03 30.93
CA SER A 69 14.72 -21.26 30.52
C SER A 69 15.55 -22.51 30.83
N ARG A 70 15.21 -23.19 31.93
CA ARG A 70 15.89 -24.42 32.40
C ARG A 70 15.64 -25.67 31.55
N VAL A 71 14.80 -25.58 30.52
CA VAL A 71 14.36 -26.72 29.68
C VAL A 71 15.28 -26.92 28.47
N SER A 72 16.10 -25.93 28.13
CA SER A 72 16.88 -25.90 26.90
C SER A 72 18.38 -25.78 27.18
N ASN A 73 19.17 -26.79 26.78
CA ASN A 73 20.63 -26.72 26.69
C ASN A 73 21.02 -25.77 25.54
N HIS A 74 20.79 -24.47 25.70
CA HIS A 74 21.23 -23.47 24.73
C HIS A 74 22.75 -23.37 24.73
N SER A 75 23.36 -23.30 23.55
CA SER A 75 24.80 -23.06 23.44
C SER A 75 25.15 -21.66 23.95
N ASP A 76 26.34 -21.50 24.54
CA ASP A 76 26.86 -20.19 24.97
C ASP A 76 26.83 -19.16 23.83
N PHE A 77 27.12 -19.62 22.61
CA PHE A 77 27.02 -18.81 21.41
C PHE A 77 25.60 -18.30 21.15
N ALA A 78 24.57 -19.16 21.24
CA ALA A 78 23.19 -18.76 21.02
C ALA A 78 22.72 -17.72 22.03
N LEU A 79 23.10 -17.88 23.31
CA LEU A 79 22.80 -16.88 24.34
C LEU A 79 23.50 -15.55 24.03
N ARG A 80 24.81 -15.58 23.72
CA ARG A 80 25.57 -14.37 23.37
C ARG A 80 24.99 -13.65 22.14
N ALA A 81 24.51 -14.40 21.14
CA ALA A 81 23.87 -13.83 19.96
C ALA A 81 22.55 -13.13 20.29
N VAL A 82 21.68 -13.76 21.10
CA VAL A 82 20.38 -13.19 21.50
C VAL A 82 20.57 -11.92 22.34
N TYR A 83 21.46 -11.95 23.33
CA TYR A 83 21.80 -10.75 24.12
C TYR A 83 22.41 -9.64 23.25
N THR A 84 23.29 -9.99 22.31
CA THR A 84 23.91 -9.03 21.40
C THR A 84 22.89 -8.37 20.49
N ALA A 85 21.99 -9.14 19.88
CA ALA A 85 20.94 -8.61 19.01
C ALA A 85 20.00 -7.64 19.76
N ALA A 86 19.56 -8.02 20.96
CA ALA A 86 18.71 -7.16 21.79
C ALA A 86 19.44 -5.87 22.20
N PHE A 87 20.70 -5.97 22.66
CA PHE A 87 21.47 -4.84 23.15
C PHE A 87 21.87 -3.86 22.02
N THR A 88 22.29 -4.37 20.87
CA THR A 88 22.67 -3.55 19.70
C THR A 88 21.47 -2.79 19.13
N ARG A 89 20.27 -3.40 19.09
CA ARG A 89 19.02 -2.74 18.69
C ARG A 89 18.63 -1.62 19.64
N PHE A 90 18.75 -1.85 20.95
CA PHE A 90 18.52 -0.84 22.00
C PHE A 90 19.45 0.37 21.85
N VAL A 91 20.77 0.16 21.79
CA VAL A 91 21.74 1.26 21.71
C VAL A 91 21.61 2.06 20.41
N THR A 92 21.43 1.37 19.29
CA THR A 92 21.36 2.02 17.96
C THR A 92 20.09 2.85 17.84
N GLY A 93 18.92 2.32 18.23
CA GLY A 93 17.68 3.06 18.08
C GLY A 93 17.58 4.30 18.97
N PHE A 94 18.13 4.28 20.20
CA PHE A 94 18.19 5.49 21.03
C PHE A 94 19.21 6.53 20.51
N CYS A 95 20.34 6.10 19.95
CA CYS A 95 21.28 7.03 19.28
C CYS A 95 20.64 7.67 18.05
N ASP A 96 19.87 6.93 17.25
CA ASP A 96 19.25 7.48 16.04
C ASP A 96 18.07 8.41 16.36
N ILE A 97 17.28 8.10 17.40
CA ILE A 97 16.25 9.02 17.93
C ILE A 97 16.89 10.31 18.47
N GLY A 98 18.06 10.22 19.10
CA GLY A 98 18.82 11.39 19.55
C GLY A 98 19.32 12.26 18.40
N ARG A 99 19.67 11.66 17.25
CA ARG A 99 20.11 12.38 16.03
C ARG A 99 18.96 13.06 15.31
N SER A 100 17.81 12.39 15.17
CA SER A 100 16.65 12.90 14.43
C SER A 100 15.97 14.09 15.12
N ARG A 101 16.11 14.23 16.43
CA ARG A 101 15.47 15.30 17.22
C ARG A 101 16.04 16.71 17.02
N GLU A 102 17.23 16.86 16.43
CA GLU A 102 17.91 18.17 16.39
C GLU A 102 18.21 18.76 15.01
N GLY A 103 17.94 18.06 13.89
CA GLY A 103 18.00 18.68 12.56
C GLY A 103 19.34 19.36 12.21
N LEU A 104 20.45 18.95 12.83
CA LEU A 104 21.76 19.57 12.64
C LEU A 104 22.47 19.01 11.40
N LEU A 105 23.09 19.91 10.64
CA LEU A 105 23.77 19.71 9.36
C LEU A 105 25.15 18.99 9.46
N GLN A 106 25.48 18.34 10.58
CA GLN A 106 26.76 17.65 10.81
C GLN A 106 26.54 16.27 11.45
N PRO A 107 27.24 15.20 11.00
CA PRO A 107 27.09 13.86 11.57
C PRO A 107 27.67 13.81 12.99
N SER A 108 26.79 13.77 14.00
CA SER A 108 27.20 13.58 15.40
C SER A 108 27.57 12.11 15.66
N SER A 109 28.71 11.86 16.29
CA SER A 109 29.14 10.50 16.64
C SER A 109 28.15 9.85 17.62
N MET A 110 28.00 8.52 17.59
CA MET A 110 27.11 7.80 18.53
C MET A 110 27.50 8.05 20.00
N LEU A 111 28.80 8.26 20.26
CA LEU A 111 29.32 8.61 21.59
C LEU A 111 28.82 9.98 22.07
N ASP A 112 28.81 10.98 21.19
CA ASP A 112 28.34 12.33 21.53
C ASP A 112 26.83 12.34 21.77
N VAL A 113 26.08 11.55 20.98
CA VAL A 113 24.64 11.39 21.19
C VAL A 113 24.34 10.65 22.49
N ALA A 114 25.08 9.58 22.81
CA ALA A 114 24.93 8.85 24.07
C ALA A 114 25.14 9.74 25.29
N LYS A 115 26.20 10.57 25.31
CA LYS A 115 26.42 11.57 26.37
C LYS A 115 25.25 12.54 26.49
N ARG A 116 24.70 12.99 25.36
CA ARG A 116 23.60 13.97 25.32
C ARG A 116 22.28 13.43 25.86
N ILE A 117 21.93 12.19 25.51
CA ILE A 117 20.71 11.54 26.00
C ILE A 117 20.89 10.91 27.40
N GLY A 118 22.07 11.08 28.02
CA GLY A 118 22.39 10.49 29.32
C GLY A 118 22.51 8.97 29.31
N MET A 119 22.78 8.37 28.14
CA MET A 119 23.04 6.92 28.03
C MET A 119 24.51 6.63 28.39
N PRO A 120 24.80 5.58 29.17
CA PRO A 120 26.17 5.23 29.52
C PRO A 120 27.06 5.04 28.28
N VAL A 121 28.16 5.78 28.22
CA VAL A 121 29.04 5.84 27.04
C VAL A 121 29.68 4.50 26.70
N HIS A 122 29.89 3.63 27.69
CA HIS A 122 30.41 2.27 27.45
C HIS A 122 29.41 1.38 26.71
N PHE A 123 28.12 1.71 26.65
CA PHE A 123 27.14 0.97 25.84
C PHE A 123 27.43 1.12 24.35
N VAL A 124 27.86 2.30 23.91
CA VAL A 124 28.27 2.54 22.52
C VAL A 124 29.54 1.75 22.18
N GLY A 125 30.48 1.70 23.12
CA GLY A 125 31.69 0.87 22.99
C GLY A 125 31.37 -0.62 22.89
N LEU A 126 30.51 -1.13 23.77
CA LEU A 126 30.10 -2.53 23.76
C LEU A 126 29.28 -2.89 22.50
N ARG A 127 28.46 -1.97 21.98
CA ARG A 127 27.78 -2.13 20.69
C ARG A 127 28.77 -2.14 19.53
N HIS A 128 29.81 -1.31 19.56
CA HIS A 128 30.82 -1.28 18.52
C HIS A 128 31.61 -2.60 18.48
N GLU A 129 32.08 -3.07 19.65
CA GLU A 129 32.71 -4.39 19.85
C GLU A 129 31.80 -5.50 19.30
N ALA A 130 30.53 -5.52 19.69
CA ALA A 130 29.61 -6.59 19.32
C ALA A 130 29.18 -6.64 17.84
N VAL A 131 29.41 -5.56 17.07
CA VAL A 131 29.03 -5.48 15.64
C VAL A 131 30.26 -5.58 14.73
N HIS A 132 31.42 -5.10 15.16
CA HIS A 132 32.61 -4.97 14.31
C HIS A 132 33.81 -5.80 14.79
N GLU A 133 33.79 -6.28 16.03
CA GLU A 133 34.84 -7.10 16.62
C GLU A 133 34.28 -8.49 17.03
N GLU A 134 34.87 -9.12 18.04
CA GLU A 134 34.37 -10.40 18.55
C GLU A 134 33.16 -10.22 19.49
N LEU A 135 32.24 -11.18 19.44
CA LEU A 135 31.06 -11.22 20.32
C LEU A 135 31.49 -11.08 21.79
N PRO A 136 30.95 -10.13 22.58
CA PRO A 136 31.34 -9.98 23.97
C PRO A 136 31.00 -11.21 24.80
N SER A 137 31.68 -11.38 25.94
CA SER A 137 31.42 -12.49 26.85
C SER A 137 30.02 -12.39 27.45
N LEU A 138 29.38 -13.54 27.70
CA LEU A 138 28.00 -13.60 28.21
C LEU A 138 27.83 -12.80 29.51
N GLY A 139 28.81 -12.84 30.42
CA GLY A 139 28.78 -12.06 31.66
C GLY A 139 28.77 -10.54 31.44
N ARG A 140 29.51 -10.03 30.44
CA ARG A 140 29.50 -8.59 30.08
C ARG A 140 28.16 -8.19 29.49
N LEU A 141 27.58 -9.03 28.63
CA LEU A 141 26.29 -8.78 28.00
C LEU A 141 25.14 -8.80 29.02
N VAL A 142 25.13 -9.77 29.94
CA VAL A 142 24.13 -9.84 31.01
C VAL A 142 24.20 -8.59 31.90
N GLY A 143 25.39 -8.19 32.33
CA GLY A 143 25.58 -6.97 33.13
C GLY A 143 25.14 -5.70 32.40
N ALA A 144 25.46 -5.58 31.11
CA ALA A 144 25.07 -4.45 30.29
C ALA A 144 23.54 -4.39 30.04
N VAL A 145 22.88 -5.54 29.85
CA VAL A 145 21.42 -5.61 29.71
C VAL A 145 20.71 -5.22 31.00
N GLU A 146 21.19 -5.67 32.16
CA GLU A 146 20.64 -5.23 33.45
C GLU A 146 20.79 -3.71 33.66
N GLU A 147 21.95 -3.15 33.30
CA GLU A 147 22.19 -1.71 33.36
C GLU A 147 21.30 -0.95 32.36
N GLY A 148 21.11 -1.47 31.14
CA GLY A 148 20.20 -0.91 30.13
C GLY A 148 18.73 -0.92 30.58
N LEU A 149 18.28 -1.97 31.27
CA LEU A 149 16.92 -2.04 31.82
C LEU A 149 16.68 -1.03 32.95
N ARG A 150 17.68 -0.76 33.80
CA ARG A 150 17.62 0.31 34.81
C ARG A 150 17.57 1.70 34.15
N TRP A 151 18.37 1.92 33.12
CA TRP A 151 18.36 3.17 32.36
C TRP A 151 16.99 3.42 31.68
N LEU A 152 16.41 2.39 31.06
CA LEU A 152 15.06 2.47 30.46
C LEU A 152 13.97 2.76 31.50
N TRP A 153 14.13 2.29 32.73
CA TRP A 153 13.23 2.62 33.83
C TRP A 153 13.27 4.12 34.16
N GLU A 154 14.47 4.69 34.32
CA GLU A 154 14.66 6.11 34.66
C GLU A 154 14.23 7.07 33.53
N VAL A 155 14.51 6.70 32.28
CA VAL A 155 14.28 7.57 31.12
C VAL A 155 12.84 7.50 30.60
N TYR A 156 12.16 6.36 30.75
CA TYR A 156 10.83 6.13 30.19
C TYR A 156 9.80 5.66 31.22
N TRP A 157 9.98 4.48 31.82
CA TRP A 157 8.90 3.81 32.56
C TRP A 157 8.50 4.46 33.88
N SER A 158 9.44 5.09 34.58
CA SER A 158 9.19 5.82 35.85
C SER A 158 8.41 7.13 35.66
N ARG A 159 8.39 7.68 34.44
CA ARG A 159 7.75 8.97 34.12
C ARG A 159 6.28 8.85 33.74
N LEU A 160 5.76 7.62 33.66
CA LEU A 160 4.39 7.34 33.18
C LEU A 160 3.29 7.57 34.25
N GLU A 161 3.65 7.86 35.51
CA GLU A 161 2.71 8.09 36.63
C GLU A 161 2.69 9.54 37.15
N GLY A 162 3.43 10.45 36.53
CA GLY A 162 3.66 11.80 37.04
C GLY A 162 2.84 12.94 36.42
N SER A 163 1.73 12.68 35.74
CA SER A 163 0.96 13.75 35.08
C SER A 163 -0.55 13.61 35.24
N ASP A 164 -1.00 13.75 36.49
CA ASP A 164 -2.30 14.33 36.82
C ASP A 164 -2.06 15.62 37.62
N LEU A 165 -2.78 16.69 37.26
CA LEU A 165 -2.94 17.97 37.97
C LEU A 165 -1.79 19.00 37.94
N ASN A 166 -1.77 19.86 36.90
CA ASN A 166 -1.77 21.33 37.10
C ASN A 166 -2.08 22.09 35.80
N VAL A 167 -3.10 22.94 35.91
CA VAL A 167 -3.68 23.84 34.92
C VAL A 167 -2.71 24.95 34.55
N VAL A 168 -2.39 25.11 33.25
CA VAL A 168 -2.24 26.40 32.54
C VAL A 168 -2.73 26.21 31.11
N GLU A 169 -3.54 27.17 30.64
CA GLU A 169 -4.55 27.10 29.57
C GLU A 169 -4.05 27.11 28.11
N GLY A 170 -4.88 26.49 27.24
CA GLY A 170 -5.17 26.88 25.85
C GLY A 170 -4.76 25.87 24.77
N ASP A 171 -5.62 25.27 23.92
CA ASP A 171 -7.07 25.21 23.77
C ASP A 171 -7.43 24.05 22.81
N GLY A 172 -8.54 23.34 23.09
CA GLY A 172 -9.35 22.62 22.10
C GLY A 172 -9.28 21.09 22.06
N ARG A 173 -9.69 20.39 23.12
CA ARG A 173 -10.09 18.97 23.07
C ARG A 173 -11.35 18.80 23.94
N VAL A 174 -12.49 18.53 23.31
CA VAL A 174 -13.76 18.27 24.00
C VAL A 174 -13.77 16.83 24.53
N ASP A 175 -14.32 16.68 25.73
CA ASP A 175 -14.32 15.51 26.63
C ASP A 175 -15.34 14.43 26.22
N ASP A 176 -14.92 13.16 26.07
CA ASP A 176 -15.79 12.00 25.77
C ASP A 176 -16.34 11.33 27.07
N GLY A 177 -15.93 11.78 28.26
CA GLY A 177 -16.37 11.22 29.55
C GLY A 177 -17.82 11.56 29.92
N GLU A 178 -18.23 12.81 29.72
CA GLU A 178 -19.58 13.29 30.06
C GLU A 178 -20.69 12.55 29.30
N VAL A 179 -20.48 12.25 28.01
CA VAL A 179 -21.48 11.55 27.19
C VAL A 179 -21.70 10.13 27.68
N ASN A 180 -20.63 9.39 28.00
CA ASN A 180 -20.74 8.02 28.52
C ASN A 180 -21.39 7.99 29.90
N ASP A 181 -21.11 8.97 30.76
CA ASP A 181 -21.73 9.12 32.07
C ASP A 181 -23.23 9.39 31.96
N GLU A 182 -23.61 10.24 31.00
CA GLU A 182 -25.01 10.58 30.74
C GLU A 182 -25.79 9.41 30.15
N VAL A 183 -25.22 8.68 29.18
CA VAL A 183 -25.80 7.43 28.65
C VAL A 183 -26.01 6.42 29.80
N ARG A 184 -25.00 6.23 30.65
CA ARG A 184 -25.07 5.31 31.78
C ARG A 184 -26.16 5.71 32.77
N ARG A 185 -26.32 7.00 33.03
CA ARG A 185 -27.36 7.55 33.91
C ARG A 185 -28.75 7.22 33.37
N VAL A 186 -28.99 7.49 32.09
CA VAL A 186 -30.28 7.24 31.43
C VAL A 186 -30.61 5.74 31.38
N LEU A 187 -29.66 4.88 30.99
CA LEU A 187 -29.88 3.43 30.92
C LEU A 187 -30.14 2.80 32.30
N LYS A 188 -29.44 3.25 33.35
CA LYS A 188 -29.70 2.79 34.74
C LYS A 188 -31.10 3.20 35.21
N ALA A 189 -31.50 4.44 34.93
CA ALA A 189 -32.81 4.96 35.30
C ALA A 189 -33.94 4.20 34.58
N PHE A 190 -33.81 3.97 33.27
CA PHE A 190 -34.76 3.18 32.48
C PHE A 190 -34.90 1.76 33.05
N ARG A 191 -33.77 1.06 33.27
CA ARG A 191 -33.76 -0.30 33.82
C ARG A 191 -34.45 -0.38 35.18
N SER A 192 -34.22 0.60 36.06
CA SER A 192 -34.88 0.66 37.37
C SER A 192 -36.39 0.87 37.23
N SER A 193 -36.80 1.88 36.45
CA SER A 193 -38.22 2.19 36.22
C SER A 193 -38.98 0.98 35.65
N ARG A 194 -38.42 0.29 34.64
CA ARG A 194 -39.01 -0.92 34.07
C ARG A 194 -39.20 -2.01 35.12
N ARG A 195 -38.17 -2.29 35.95
CA ARG A 195 -38.26 -3.33 37.00
C ARG A 195 -39.34 -3.02 38.03
N ASP A 196 -39.48 -1.76 38.44
CA ASP A 196 -40.51 -1.34 39.38
C ASP A 196 -41.91 -1.41 38.76
N ALA A 197 -42.03 -1.13 37.46
CA ALA A 197 -43.28 -1.30 36.73
C ALA A 197 -43.71 -2.77 36.61
N PHE A 198 -42.77 -3.69 36.43
CA PHE A 198 -43.04 -5.13 36.49
C PHE A 198 -43.48 -5.57 37.89
N ARG A 199 -42.79 -5.12 38.95
CA ARG A 199 -43.15 -5.44 40.35
C ARG A 199 -44.53 -4.94 40.74
N ALA A 200 -44.94 -3.80 40.22
CA ALA A 200 -46.25 -3.20 40.48
C ALA A 200 -47.34 -3.63 39.46
N ASN A 201 -47.06 -4.59 38.57
CA ASN A 201 -47.96 -5.01 37.48
C ASN A 201 -48.50 -3.87 36.60
N ARG A 202 -47.75 -2.76 36.49
CA ARG A 202 -48.11 -1.57 35.70
C ARG A 202 -47.32 -1.42 34.39
N HIS A 203 -46.54 -2.43 34.02
CA HIS A 203 -45.64 -2.42 32.87
C HIS A 203 -46.34 -2.27 31.50
N THR A 204 -47.65 -2.53 31.41
CA THR A 204 -48.51 -2.30 30.23
C THR A 204 -49.43 -1.08 30.38
N SER A 205 -49.37 -0.36 31.49
CA SER A 205 -50.22 0.82 31.72
C SER A 205 -49.85 1.97 30.80
N ALA A 206 -50.84 2.77 30.39
CA ALA A 206 -50.61 3.98 29.60
C ALA A 206 -49.65 4.97 30.30
N GLN A 207 -49.70 5.02 31.63
CA GLN A 207 -48.79 5.83 32.43
C GLN A 207 -47.33 5.41 32.24
N HIS A 208 -47.03 4.11 32.32
CA HIS A 208 -45.67 3.62 32.15
C HIS A 208 -45.20 3.65 30.69
N GLN A 209 -46.11 3.51 29.72
CA GLN A 209 -45.79 3.78 28.31
C GLN A 209 -45.36 5.24 28.10
N GLY A 210 -46.01 6.19 28.79
CA GLY A 210 -45.57 7.59 28.81
C GLY A 210 -44.18 7.80 29.41
N GLU A 211 -43.84 7.07 30.47
CA GLU A 211 -42.49 7.06 31.07
C GLU A 211 -41.44 6.54 30.05
N VAL A 212 -41.75 5.47 29.30
CA VAL A 212 -40.86 4.93 28.26
C VAL A 212 -40.61 5.96 27.14
N GLU A 213 -41.63 6.66 26.67
CA GLU A 213 -41.47 7.72 25.65
C GLU A 213 -40.62 8.90 26.15
N GLU A 214 -40.64 9.19 27.45
CA GLU A 214 -39.75 10.19 28.06
C GLU A 214 -38.28 9.73 28.04
N PHE A 215 -38.02 8.46 28.34
CA PHE A 215 -36.68 7.88 28.20
C PHE A 215 -36.20 7.83 26.74
N VAL A 216 -37.09 7.53 25.79
CA VAL A 216 -36.76 7.59 24.36
C VAL A 216 -36.35 9.00 23.95
N ARG A 217 -37.08 10.04 24.40
CA ARG A 217 -36.69 11.44 24.15
C ARG A 217 -35.34 11.79 24.76
N ALA A 218 -35.05 11.34 25.98
CA ALA A 218 -33.75 11.55 26.61
C ALA A 218 -32.63 10.86 25.84
N CYS A 219 -32.83 9.62 25.39
CA CYS A 219 -31.88 8.90 24.54
C CYS A 219 -31.68 9.60 23.20
N ASN A 220 -32.76 10.00 22.51
CA ASN A 220 -32.66 10.74 21.24
C ASN A 220 -31.94 12.07 21.42
N SER A 221 -32.14 12.79 22.54
CA SER A 221 -31.38 14.02 22.81
C SER A 221 -29.87 13.77 22.97
N ILE A 222 -29.45 12.58 23.42
CA ILE A 222 -28.04 12.19 23.47
C ILE A 222 -27.54 11.77 22.08
N LEU A 223 -28.38 11.10 21.29
CA LEU A 223 -28.05 10.64 19.94
C LEU A 223 -28.02 11.82 18.92
N ASP A 224 -28.85 12.84 19.11
CA ASP A 224 -29.07 14.00 18.22
C ASP A 224 -28.43 15.32 18.73
N GLY A 225 -27.71 15.30 19.86
CA GLY A 225 -27.17 16.51 20.52
C GLY A 225 -26.04 17.24 19.75
N GLU A 226 -25.41 18.25 20.39
CA GLU A 226 -24.30 19.08 19.82
C GLU A 226 -23.07 18.26 19.36
N TYR A 227 -23.02 16.98 19.70
CA TYR A 227 -22.01 16.02 19.28
C TYR A 227 -22.47 15.27 18.03
N LYS A 228 -21.91 15.64 16.87
CA LYS A 228 -22.01 14.94 15.55
C LYS A 228 -22.64 13.54 15.67
N SER A 229 -23.89 13.38 15.23
CA SER A 229 -24.81 12.23 15.45
C SER A 229 -24.23 10.82 15.36
N ARG A 230 -23.13 10.61 14.63
CA ARG A 230 -22.42 9.33 14.57
C ARG A 230 -21.70 8.96 15.89
N ARG A 231 -21.12 9.93 16.60
CA ARG A 231 -20.35 9.68 17.83
C ARG A 231 -21.24 9.32 19.01
N GLY A 232 -22.37 10.01 19.18
CA GLY A 232 -23.36 9.68 20.22
C GLY A 232 -23.93 8.27 20.04
N VAL A 233 -24.20 7.87 18.79
CA VAL A 233 -24.67 6.52 18.44
C VAL A 233 -23.65 5.43 18.79
N GLU A 234 -22.38 5.62 18.44
CA GLU A 234 -21.33 4.64 18.75
C GLU A 234 -21.07 4.53 20.26
N ALA A 235 -21.04 5.66 20.99
CA ALA A 235 -20.92 5.69 22.45
C ALA A 235 -22.09 4.99 23.13
N PHE A 236 -23.32 5.24 22.68
CA PHE A 236 -24.52 4.62 23.24
C PHE A 236 -24.51 3.09 23.06
N ALA A 237 -24.17 2.61 21.86
CA ALA A 237 -24.04 1.17 21.60
C ALA A 237 -22.92 0.53 22.44
N SER A 238 -21.79 1.22 22.62
CA SER A 238 -20.67 0.76 23.45
C SER A 238 -21.08 0.60 24.91
N VAL A 239 -21.69 1.63 25.54
CA VAL A 239 -22.13 1.54 26.95
C VAL A 239 -23.18 0.44 27.13
N LEU A 240 -24.14 0.32 26.22
CA LEU A 240 -25.20 -0.67 26.31
C LEU A 240 -24.67 -2.12 26.30
N VAL A 241 -23.67 -2.40 25.46
CA VAL A 241 -23.10 -3.73 25.25
C VAL A 241 -21.95 -4.02 26.22
N ASP A 242 -20.94 -3.16 26.28
CA ASP A 242 -19.70 -3.41 27.04
C ASP A 242 -19.89 -3.33 28.55
N GLU A 243 -20.75 -2.41 29.02
CA GLU A 243 -21.10 -2.32 30.43
C GLU A 243 -22.20 -3.32 30.83
N ARG A 244 -22.53 -4.26 29.93
CA ARG A 244 -23.38 -5.44 30.20
C ARG A 244 -24.80 -5.09 30.61
N PHE A 245 -25.37 -3.98 30.14
CA PHE A 245 -26.76 -3.64 30.42
C PHE A 245 -27.75 -4.67 29.84
N LEU A 246 -27.38 -5.27 28.71
CA LEU A 246 -28.14 -6.31 28.03
C LEU A 246 -28.04 -7.70 28.67
N VAL A 247 -27.13 -7.91 29.63
CA VAL A 247 -26.90 -9.22 30.26
C VAL A 247 -27.49 -9.25 31.68
N PRO A 248 -28.45 -10.16 31.97
CA PRO A 248 -28.98 -10.32 33.32
C PRO A 248 -27.91 -10.68 34.36
N SER A 249 -28.00 -10.07 35.54
CA SER A 249 -27.10 -10.39 36.66
C SER A 249 -27.40 -11.79 37.21
N GLY A 250 -26.40 -12.68 37.21
CA GLY A 250 -26.53 -14.04 37.73
C GLY A 250 -26.96 -15.11 36.70
N ARG A 251 -26.94 -14.77 35.40
CA ARG A 251 -27.21 -15.70 34.31
C ARG A 251 -26.20 -16.87 34.28
N SER A 252 -26.67 -18.07 34.00
CA SER A 252 -25.88 -19.27 33.67
C SER A 252 -26.01 -19.63 32.17
N LEU A 253 -25.14 -20.51 31.66
CA LEU A 253 -25.21 -20.96 30.26
C LEU A 253 -26.56 -21.66 30.00
N GLY A 254 -27.17 -21.38 28.85
CA GLY A 254 -28.46 -21.94 28.46
C GLY A 254 -29.71 -21.28 29.08
N ASP A 255 -29.55 -20.34 30.01
CA ASP A 255 -30.69 -19.58 30.57
C ASP A 255 -31.37 -18.72 29.49
N SER A 256 -32.71 -18.66 29.51
CA SER A 256 -33.48 -17.83 28.58
C SER A 256 -33.18 -16.33 28.75
N MET A 257 -33.15 -15.62 27.61
CA MET A 257 -32.99 -14.17 27.53
C MET A 257 -34.33 -13.42 27.42
N ASP A 258 -35.48 -14.11 27.43
CA ASP A 258 -36.80 -13.52 27.18
C ASP A 258 -37.14 -12.40 28.18
N GLY A 259 -36.73 -12.57 29.44
CA GLY A 259 -36.90 -11.53 30.46
C GLY A 259 -36.07 -10.27 30.18
N ALA A 260 -34.88 -10.41 29.57
CA ALA A 260 -34.04 -9.29 29.15
C ALA A 260 -34.59 -8.61 27.90
N PHE A 261 -35.03 -9.38 26.90
CA PHE A 261 -35.69 -8.89 25.71
C PHE A 261 -36.93 -8.06 26.10
N THR A 262 -37.85 -8.65 26.89
CA THR A 262 -39.07 -7.96 27.35
C THR A 262 -38.77 -6.67 28.15
N LEU A 263 -37.64 -6.62 28.85
CA LEU A 263 -37.23 -5.44 29.60
C LEU A 263 -36.82 -4.28 28.68
N TRP A 264 -36.02 -4.57 27.65
CA TRP A 264 -35.33 -3.59 26.80
C TRP A 264 -36.01 -3.31 25.45
N ASP A 265 -36.82 -4.23 24.93
CA ASP A 265 -37.49 -4.12 23.63
C ASP A 265 -38.30 -2.83 23.45
N PRO A 266 -39.06 -2.32 24.45
CA PRO A 266 -39.79 -1.07 24.29
C PRO A 266 -38.90 0.16 24.03
N LEU A 267 -37.65 0.14 24.51
CA LEU A 267 -36.69 1.20 24.24
C LEU A 267 -36.00 0.97 22.89
N LEU A 268 -35.50 -0.25 22.65
CA LEU A 268 -34.73 -0.56 21.44
C LEU A 268 -35.57 -0.48 20.17
N SER A 269 -36.82 -0.98 20.19
CA SER A 269 -37.73 -0.86 19.04
C SER A 269 -38.00 0.59 18.66
N ARG A 270 -38.15 1.49 19.65
CA ARG A 270 -38.32 2.92 19.42
C ARG A 270 -37.06 3.58 18.88
N LEU A 271 -35.89 3.24 19.41
CA LEU A 271 -34.61 3.77 18.89
C LEU A 271 -34.30 3.27 17.48
N PHE A 272 -34.68 2.04 17.14
CA PHE A 272 -34.53 1.47 15.80
C PHE A 272 -35.45 2.19 14.79
N GLN A 273 -36.64 2.61 15.22
CA GLN A 273 -37.56 3.43 14.41
C GLN A 273 -37.07 4.88 14.28
N SER A 274 -36.56 5.47 15.37
CA SER A 274 -36.23 6.90 15.41
C SER A 274 -34.84 7.23 14.87
N HIS A 275 -33.88 6.31 14.87
CA HIS A 275 -32.49 6.62 14.54
C HIS A 275 -31.83 5.60 13.59
N ARG A 276 -31.70 5.97 12.30
CA ARG A 276 -31.26 5.08 11.20
C ARG A 276 -29.92 4.37 11.43
N MET A 277 -28.95 5.04 12.05
CA MET A 277 -27.59 4.46 12.26
C MET A 277 -27.48 3.54 13.48
N PHE A 278 -28.43 3.60 14.42
CA PHE A 278 -28.32 2.88 15.69
C PHE A 278 -28.38 1.35 15.56
N PRO A 279 -29.25 0.77 14.71
CA PRO A 279 -29.25 -0.68 14.47
C PRO A 279 -27.90 -1.24 14.02
N SER A 280 -27.26 -0.59 13.04
CA SER A 280 -25.95 -1.01 12.52
C SER A 280 -24.85 -0.90 13.59
N ALA A 281 -24.88 0.16 14.39
CA ALA A 281 -23.93 0.35 15.49
C ALA A 281 -24.07 -0.72 16.59
N LEU A 282 -25.31 -1.06 16.98
CA LEU A 282 -25.56 -2.10 17.99
C LEU A 282 -25.11 -3.49 17.50
N VAL A 283 -25.47 -3.85 16.27
CA VAL A 283 -25.07 -5.13 15.65
C VAL A 283 -23.55 -5.25 15.54
N LYS A 284 -22.86 -4.20 15.06
CA LYS A 284 -21.39 -4.19 14.98
C LYS A 284 -20.74 -4.33 16.36
N ARG A 285 -21.31 -3.73 17.40
CA ARG A 285 -20.75 -3.85 18.77
C ARG A 285 -20.95 -5.25 19.35
N LEU A 286 -22.12 -5.87 19.16
CA LEU A 286 -22.37 -7.26 19.54
C LEU A 286 -21.45 -8.23 18.81
N GLN A 287 -21.24 -8.05 17.50
CA GLN A 287 -20.26 -8.81 16.72
C GLN A 287 -18.84 -8.65 17.26
N ALA A 288 -18.41 -7.42 17.57
CA ALA A 288 -17.10 -7.16 18.15
C ALA A 288 -16.90 -7.84 19.51
N GLN A 289 -17.96 -7.97 20.33
CA GLN A 289 -17.90 -8.71 21.58
C GLN A 289 -17.69 -10.23 21.36
N LEU A 290 -18.24 -10.78 20.27
CA LEU A 290 -18.11 -12.19 19.92
C LEU A 290 -16.75 -12.52 19.27
N THR A 291 -16.21 -11.65 18.43
CA THR A 291 -14.93 -11.88 17.73
C THR A 291 -13.70 -11.66 18.61
N ASN A 292 -13.80 -10.84 19.66
CA ASN A 292 -12.68 -10.57 20.59
C ASN A 292 -12.42 -11.70 21.63
N ASN A 293 -13.29 -12.70 21.74
CA ASN A 293 -13.25 -13.77 22.76
C ASN A 293 -12.96 -15.18 22.18
N THR A 294 -12.46 -15.29 20.95
CA THR A 294 -12.27 -16.55 20.20
C THR A 294 -11.26 -17.54 20.81
N THR A 295 -10.51 -17.15 21.85
CA THR A 295 -9.53 -18.01 22.53
C THR A 295 -10.03 -18.66 23.82
N GLN A 296 -11.28 -18.45 24.23
CA GLN A 296 -11.85 -19.11 25.41
C GLN A 296 -12.86 -20.20 25.02
N VAL A 297 -12.72 -21.34 25.71
CA VAL A 297 -13.57 -22.54 25.67
C VAL A 297 -15.06 -22.19 25.61
N SER A 298 -15.86 -23.08 25.03
CA SER A 298 -17.32 -23.06 24.81
C SER A 298 -18.25 -22.70 25.99
N GLU A 299 -17.72 -22.15 27.09
CA GLU A 299 -18.41 -21.87 28.35
C GLU A 299 -18.41 -20.37 28.75
N ASN A 300 -18.60 -19.45 27.80
CA ASN A 300 -18.67 -18.01 28.08
C ASN A 300 -20.12 -17.49 28.07
N VAL A 301 -20.72 -17.35 29.26
CA VAL A 301 -22.09 -16.83 29.49
C VAL A 301 -22.35 -15.48 28.80
N ILE A 302 -21.34 -14.62 28.74
CA ILE A 302 -21.44 -13.27 28.18
C ILE A 302 -21.45 -13.33 26.64
N SER A 303 -20.70 -14.26 26.07
CA SER A 303 -20.65 -14.47 24.61
C SER A 303 -21.92 -15.16 24.12
N GLU A 304 -22.46 -16.13 24.86
CA GLU A 304 -23.78 -16.70 24.56
C GLU A 304 -24.87 -15.62 24.59
N ALA A 305 -24.89 -14.78 25.63
CA ALA A 305 -25.88 -13.70 25.74
C ALA A 305 -25.77 -12.68 24.60
N ALA A 306 -24.55 -12.32 24.16
CA ALA A 306 -24.34 -11.44 23.02
C ALA A 306 -24.77 -12.07 21.70
N ALA A 307 -24.56 -13.37 21.51
CA ALA A 307 -25.01 -14.11 20.33
C ALA A 307 -26.55 -14.18 20.25
N LEU A 308 -27.21 -14.41 21.38
CA LEU A 308 -28.67 -14.38 21.47
C LEU A 308 -29.22 -12.96 21.23
N TRP A 309 -28.57 -11.92 21.76
CA TRP A 309 -28.94 -10.53 21.47
C TRP A 309 -28.69 -10.13 20.03
N LEU A 310 -27.65 -10.66 19.39
CA LEU A 310 -27.38 -10.41 17.97
C LEU A 310 -28.52 -10.96 17.10
N LEU A 311 -28.97 -12.19 17.35
CA LEU A 311 -30.13 -12.77 16.67
C LEU A 311 -31.42 -12.00 16.94
N HIS A 312 -31.66 -11.58 18.18
CA HIS A 312 -32.84 -10.80 18.55
C HIS A 312 -32.83 -9.40 17.94
N ALA A 313 -31.67 -8.73 17.90
CA ALA A 313 -31.50 -7.43 17.28
C ALA A 313 -31.82 -7.49 15.79
N GLN A 314 -31.39 -8.53 15.07
CA GLN A 314 -31.74 -8.72 13.65
C GLN A 314 -33.26 -8.77 13.46
N LYS A 315 -33.98 -9.53 14.29
CA LYS A 315 -35.47 -9.57 14.26
C LYS A 315 -36.11 -8.20 14.50
N LEU A 316 -35.55 -7.42 15.43
CA LEU A 316 -36.02 -6.05 15.69
C LEU A 316 -35.74 -5.11 14.51
N VAL A 317 -34.60 -5.27 13.83
CA VAL A 317 -34.30 -4.52 12.59
C VAL A 317 -35.33 -4.84 11.52
N ASP A 318 -35.58 -6.13 11.26
CA ASP A 318 -36.53 -6.57 10.24
C ASP A 318 -37.97 -6.10 10.53
N THR A 319 -38.33 -5.98 11.81
CA THR A 319 -39.69 -5.58 12.22
C THR A 319 -39.88 -4.06 12.24
N TYR A 320 -38.84 -3.28 12.55
CA TYR A 320 -39.00 -1.87 12.94
C TYR A 320 -38.07 -0.87 12.25
N ALA A 321 -37.06 -1.28 11.51
CA ALA A 321 -36.21 -0.35 10.75
C ALA A 321 -36.92 0.12 9.46
N ALA A 322 -36.75 1.40 9.11
CA ALA A 322 -37.34 1.95 7.89
C ALA A 322 -36.71 1.32 6.63
N HIS A 323 -37.52 0.64 5.81
CA HIS A 323 -37.12 -0.02 4.55
C HIS A 323 -36.78 0.96 3.41
N ASP A 324 -35.85 1.87 3.63
CA ASP A 324 -35.27 2.73 2.58
C ASP A 324 -33.75 2.75 2.74
N SER A 325 -33.06 1.71 2.29
CA SER A 325 -31.61 1.78 2.04
C SER A 325 -31.06 0.64 1.18
N THR A 326 -30.19 1.03 0.27
CA THR A 326 -29.16 0.29 -0.48
C THR A 326 -28.07 -0.37 0.39
N ASP A 327 -28.33 -0.63 1.67
CA ASP A 327 -27.39 -1.32 2.56
C ASP A 327 -27.61 -2.83 2.40
N ALA A 328 -26.59 -3.55 1.92
CA ALA A 328 -26.65 -5.00 1.82
C ALA A 328 -27.11 -5.58 3.17
N SER A 329 -28.15 -6.44 3.16
CA SER A 329 -28.85 -6.93 4.36
C SER A 329 -27.91 -7.09 5.57
N LEU A 330 -28.25 -6.45 6.70
CA LEU A 330 -27.48 -6.51 7.94
C LEU A 330 -27.27 -7.96 8.42
N GLN A 331 -28.18 -8.86 8.01
CA GLN A 331 -28.07 -10.30 8.19
C GLN A 331 -26.96 -10.91 7.31
N ALA A 332 -26.86 -10.52 6.03
CA ALA A 332 -25.76 -10.92 5.13
C ALA A 332 -24.39 -10.43 5.63
N ALA A 333 -24.32 -9.21 6.18
CA ALA A 333 -23.10 -8.70 6.82
C ALA A 333 -22.73 -9.51 8.09
N THR A 334 -23.73 -9.96 8.84
CA THR A 334 -23.54 -10.84 10.00
C THR A 334 -23.09 -12.23 9.57
N LEU A 335 -23.67 -12.82 8.53
CA LEU A 335 -23.24 -14.11 7.98
C LEU A 335 -21.79 -14.09 7.49
N ARG A 336 -21.38 -13.02 6.81
CA ARG A 336 -19.96 -12.82 6.45
C ARG A 336 -19.06 -12.82 7.69
N THR A 337 -19.49 -12.16 8.77
CA THR A 337 -18.74 -12.15 10.04
C THR A 337 -18.67 -13.55 10.65
N CYS A 338 -19.75 -14.33 10.59
CA CYS A 338 -19.76 -15.73 11.06
C CYS A 338 -18.80 -16.62 10.25
N CYS A 339 -18.69 -16.40 8.94
CA CYS A 339 -17.74 -17.14 8.08
C CYS A 339 -16.28 -16.75 8.32
N LEU A 340 -16.01 -15.48 8.64
CA LEU A 340 -14.64 -14.96 8.83
C LEU A 340 -14.06 -15.26 10.21
N TYR A 341 -14.91 -15.45 11.22
CA TYR A 341 -14.50 -15.68 12.60
C TYR A 341 -15.22 -16.91 13.18
N PRO A 342 -14.88 -18.13 12.72
CA PRO A 342 -15.53 -19.34 13.18
C PRO A 342 -15.27 -19.53 14.68
N GLY A 343 -16.35 -19.72 15.44
CA GLY A 343 -16.32 -19.92 16.88
C GLY A 343 -17.69 -20.38 17.36
N PRO A 344 -17.79 -21.09 18.51
CA PRO A 344 -19.01 -21.82 18.88
C PRO A 344 -20.29 -20.98 18.82
N TRP A 345 -20.22 -19.72 19.27
CA TRP A 345 -21.36 -18.80 19.29
C TRP A 345 -21.66 -18.16 17.93
N LEU A 346 -20.64 -17.85 17.12
CA LEU A 346 -20.83 -17.30 15.77
C LEU A 346 -21.29 -18.38 14.78
N THR A 347 -20.85 -19.62 14.97
CA THR A 347 -21.38 -20.79 14.26
C THR A 347 -22.87 -20.98 14.59
N MET A 348 -23.26 -20.90 15.88
CA MET A 348 -24.68 -20.94 16.26
C MET A 348 -25.49 -19.81 15.60
N VAL A 349 -24.97 -18.58 15.59
CA VAL A 349 -25.65 -17.43 14.96
C VAL A 349 -25.78 -17.62 13.46
N GLY A 350 -24.71 -18.01 12.77
CA GLY A 350 -24.71 -18.23 11.32
C GLY A 350 -25.70 -19.31 10.91
N GLN A 351 -25.70 -20.46 11.61
CA GLN A 351 -26.63 -21.54 11.34
C GLN A 351 -28.09 -21.10 11.51
N ARG A 352 -28.41 -20.41 12.61
CA ARG A 352 -29.79 -19.94 12.86
C ARG A 352 -30.25 -18.85 11.89
N LEU A 353 -29.33 -18.04 11.35
CA LEU A 353 -29.65 -17.07 10.31
C LEU A 353 -29.95 -17.75 8.97
N LEU A 354 -29.12 -18.72 8.55
CA LEU A 354 -29.37 -19.52 7.34
C LEU A 354 -30.69 -20.28 7.43
N GLU A 355 -31.01 -20.89 8.57
CA GLU A 355 -32.28 -21.59 8.81
C GLU A 355 -33.50 -20.65 8.76
N SER A 356 -33.30 -19.35 8.99
CA SER A 356 -34.38 -18.36 9.04
C SER A 356 -34.71 -17.70 7.70
N ASP A 357 -33.81 -17.78 6.71
CA ASP A 357 -33.95 -17.11 5.41
C ASP A 357 -33.42 -17.97 4.26
N ALA A 358 -34.31 -18.37 3.36
CA ALA A 358 -34.00 -19.27 2.24
C ALA A 358 -33.11 -18.64 1.16
N GLU A 359 -33.13 -17.31 0.99
CA GLU A 359 -32.25 -16.62 0.04
C GLU A 359 -30.83 -16.54 0.60
N LEU A 360 -30.69 -16.20 1.90
CA LEU A 360 -29.39 -16.24 2.56
C LEU A 360 -28.80 -17.66 2.59
N MET A 361 -29.65 -18.68 2.75
CA MET A 361 -29.23 -20.07 2.64
C MET A 361 -28.63 -20.37 1.26
N ALA A 362 -29.31 -20.01 0.16
CA ALA A 362 -28.80 -20.28 -1.19
C ALA A 362 -27.43 -19.60 -1.46
N ASP A 363 -27.25 -18.38 -0.97
CA ASP A 363 -26.06 -17.58 -1.25
C ASP A 363 -24.86 -17.89 -0.34
N TYR A 364 -25.10 -18.26 0.92
CA TYR A 364 -24.05 -18.37 1.95
C TYR A 364 -23.85 -19.77 2.54
N GLN A 365 -24.71 -20.76 2.28
CA GLN A 365 -24.60 -22.12 2.86
C GLN A 365 -23.22 -22.74 2.61
N ALA A 366 -22.78 -22.80 1.35
CA ALA A 366 -21.51 -23.43 1.00
C ALA A 366 -20.30 -22.71 1.62
N LEU A 367 -20.36 -21.37 1.70
CA LEU A 367 -19.31 -20.56 2.31
C LEU A 367 -19.27 -20.76 3.84
N PHE A 368 -20.43 -20.83 4.47
CA PHE A 368 -20.57 -21.04 5.90
C PHE A 368 -20.13 -22.45 6.31
N GLU A 369 -20.53 -23.48 5.58
CA GLU A 369 -20.08 -24.88 5.81
C GLU A 369 -18.57 -25.02 5.69
N ALA A 370 -17.98 -24.42 4.65
CA ALA A 370 -16.53 -24.41 4.46
C ALA A 370 -15.77 -23.70 5.61
N SER A 371 -16.39 -22.72 6.27
CA SER A 371 -15.79 -22.01 7.41
C SER A 371 -15.82 -22.78 8.73
N VAL A 372 -16.68 -23.81 8.86
CA VAL A 372 -16.89 -24.57 10.09
C VAL A 372 -16.08 -25.88 10.11
N LEU A 373 -15.68 -26.40 8.94
CA LEU A 373 -14.91 -27.64 8.79
C LEU A 373 -13.41 -27.42 9.04
N ASP A 374 -12.98 -27.28 10.30
CA ASP A 374 -11.63 -27.68 10.76
C ASP A 374 -11.52 -27.75 12.30
N ALA A 375 -12.29 -28.63 12.94
CA ALA A 375 -12.17 -28.88 14.38
C ALA A 375 -12.53 -30.32 14.77
N GLY A 376 -11.78 -31.31 14.26
CA GLY A 376 -11.72 -32.64 14.88
C GLY A 376 -11.43 -33.81 13.94
N SER A 377 -10.21 -34.37 14.03
CA SER A 377 -9.78 -35.72 13.57
C SER A 377 -9.67 -35.88 12.04
N GLU A 378 -8.56 -36.33 11.45
CA GLU A 378 -7.92 -37.64 11.71
C GLU A 378 -6.39 -37.62 11.60
N THR A 379 -5.80 -38.27 12.59
CA THR A 379 -4.43 -38.76 12.68
C THR A 379 -4.18 -39.89 11.68
N MET A 380 -3.02 -39.85 11.05
CA MET A 380 -2.44 -40.92 10.24
C MET A 380 -1.91 -42.03 11.16
N GLU A 381 -2.51 -43.22 11.15
CA GLU A 381 -1.90 -44.45 11.68
C GLU A 381 -1.96 -45.57 10.62
N VAL A 382 -0.87 -46.34 10.55
CA VAL A 382 -0.56 -47.36 9.55
C VAL A 382 -0.63 -48.75 10.20
N ASP A 383 -1.30 -49.67 9.50
CA ASP A 383 -1.27 -51.14 9.46
C ASP A 383 -1.35 -52.01 10.75
N ALA A 384 -2.30 -52.95 10.75
CA ALA A 384 -2.04 -54.39 10.97
C ALA A 384 -3.28 -55.27 10.65
N GLU A 385 -3.06 -56.32 9.85
CA GLU A 385 -3.97 -57.43 9.56
C GLU A 385 -4.48 -58.16 10.82
N VAL A 386 -5.76 -58.59 10.85
CA VAL A 386 -6.20 -59.95 11.26
C VAL A 386 -7.58 -60.22 10.63
N GLY A 387 -7.72 -61.32 9.87
CA GLY A 387 -8.98 -61.73 9.26
C GLY A 387 -9.95 -62.49 10.17
N ALA A 388 -11.19 -62.65 9.72
CA ALA A 388 -11.93 -63.92 9.64
C ALA A 388 -13.44 -63.70 9.41
N ALA A 389 -13.97 -64.44 8.43
CA ALA A 389 -15.29 -65.10 8.35
C ALA A 389 -16.56 -64.23 8.40
N ASP A 390 -17.30 -64.17 7.28
CA ASP A 390 -18.59 -64.88 7.01
C ASP A 390 -19.74 -63.85 7.17
N ASP A 391 -20.83 -63.81 6.40
CA ASP A 391 -21.47 -64.78 5.53
C ASP A 391 -22.48 -64.00 4.64
N GLY A 392 -22.92 -64.58 3.53
CA GLY A 392 -24.28 -64.32 3.02
C GLY A 392 -24.49 -63.47 1.75
N GLY A 393 -24.18 -64.07 0.60
CA GLY A 393 -25.04 -64.05 -0.61
C GLY A 393 -25.03 -62.80 -1.50
N LEU A 394 -25.22 -62.86 -2.82
CA LEU A 394 -25.59 -63.95 -3.73
C LEU A 394 -25.26 -63.49 -5.18
N ASN A 395 -24.70 -64.42 -5.96
CA ASN A 395 -24.79 -64.59 -7.42
C ASN A 395 -24.02 -63.69 -8.41
N LEU A 396 -22.81 -64.19 -8.70
CA LEU A 396 -22.16 -64.31 -10.03
C LEU A 396 -23.13 -64.96 -11.07
N THR A 397 -23.18 -64.63 -12.36
CA THR A 397 -22.12 -64.73 -13.39
C THR A 397 -22.61 -64.17 -14.76
N PRO A 398 -21.69 -63.77 -15.67
CA PRO A 398 -21.91 -63.38 -17.08
C PRO A 398 -21.63 -64.57 -18.05
N PRO A 399 -21.30 -64.42 -19.36
CA PRO A 399 -21.82 -63.62 -20.49
C PRO A 399 -22.26 -64.53 -21.68
N LYS A 400 -22.70 -63.99 -22.83
CA LYS A 400 -22.46 -64.62 -24.17
C LYS A 400 -22.78 -63.73 -25.39
N SER A 401 -21.70 -63.44 -26.14
CA SER A 401 -21.48 -63.58 -27.60
C SER A 401 -22.41 -62.98 -28.68
N GLY A 402 -21.79 -62.17 -29.55
CA GLY A 402 -21.98 -62.09 -31.02
C GLY A 402 -23.19 -61.29 -31.51
N ASP A 403 -23.17 -60.55 -32.62
CA ASP A 403 -22.23 -60.45 -33.73
C ASP A 403 -22.63 -59.25 -34.64
N GLN A 404 -21.63 -58.64 -35.30
CA GLN A 404 -21.60 -57.97 -36.62
C GLN A 404 -22.64 -56.95 -37.14
N SER A 405 -22.15 -55.73 -37.42
CA SER A 405 -21.95 -55.07 -38.76
C SER A 405 -21.73 -53.56 -38.54
N SER A 406 -20.93 -52.75 -39.26
CA SER A 406 -20.21 -52.87 -40.54
C SER A 406 -18.92 -52.03 -40.57
N SER A 407 -17.96 -52.51 -41.36
CA SER A 407 -16.67 -51.99 -41.85
C SER A 407 -16.67 -50.60 -42.54
N THR A 408 -15.68 -49.73 -42.24
CA THR A 408 -14.53 -49.24 -43.09
C THR A 408 -14.72 -47.79 -43.61
N LEU A 409 -13.75 -46.87 -43.69
CA LEU A 409 -12.28 -46.93 -43.80
C LEU A 409 -11.66 -45.52 -43.54
N LYS A 410 -10.43 -45.50 -42.97
CA LYS A 410 -9.33 -44.51 -43.09
C LYS A 410 -9.44 -43.11 -42.44
N MET A 411 -8.68 -42.92 -41.36
CA MET A 411 -7.90 -41.69 -41.14
C MET A 411 -6.44 -42.06 -40.85
N THR A 412 -5.58 -41.54 -41.71
CA THR A 412 -4.12 -41.65 -41.70
C THR A 412 -3.52 -40.89 -40.53
N THR A 413 -2.69 -41.59 -39.77
CA THR A 413 -1.81 -41.06 -38.73
C THR A 413 -0.69 -40.25 -39.40
N LEU A 414 -0.64 -38.94 -39.15
CA LEU A 414 0.55 -38.13 -39.40
C LEU A 414 0.95 -37.46 -38.09
N TRP A 415 2.21 -37.64 -37.76
CA TRP A 415 2.90 -37.18 -36.57
C TRP A 415 2.84 -35.65 -36.47
N TYR A 416 2.20 -35.12 -35.43
CA TYR A 416 2.52 -33.77 -34.96
C TYR A 416 3.51 -33.92 -33.81
N LEU A 417 4.73 -33.41 -34.05
CA LEU A 417 5.65 -33.05 -32.99
C LEU A 417 4.89 -32.19 -31.98
N THR A 418 4.82 -32.67 -30.75
CA THR A 418 4.53 -31.86 -29.59
C THR A 418 5.56 -30.73 -29.57
N THR A 419 5.11 -29.51 -29.85
CA THR A 419 5.80 -28.29 -29.45
C THR A 419 6.01 -28.42 -27.95
N ILE A 420 7.27 -28.60 -27.56
CA ILE A 420 7.70 -28.41 -26.18
C ILE A 420 7.32 -26.96 -25.86
N VAL A 421 6.32 -26.78 -24.99
CA VAL A 421 6.12 -25.53 -24.29
C VAL A 421 7.44 -25.26 -23.57
N LEU A 422 8.21 -24.27 -24.06
CA LEU A 422 9.27 -23.69 -23.26
C LEU A 422 8.59 -23.14 -22.02
N ALA A 423 8.67 -23.86 -20.90
CA ALA A 423 8.43 -23.25 -19.62
C ALA A 423 9.45 -22.10 -19.50
N THR A 424 8.99 -20.86 -19.56
CA THR A 424 9.77 -19.69 -19.20
C THR A 424 10.15 -19.87 -17.73
N THR A 425 11.33 -20.43 -17.48
CA THR A 425 11.89 -20.54 -16.14
C THR A 425 12.27 -19.13 -15.71
N VAL A 426 11.40 -18.48 -14.94
CA VAL A 426 11.80 -17.31 -14.16
C VAL A 426 13.04 -17.73 -13.38
N SER A 427 14.18 -17.07 -13.63
CA SER A 427 15.46 -17.52 -13.07
C SER A 427 15.64 -17.05 -11.62
N ALA A 428 14.89 -16.01 -11.23
CA ALA A 428 14.74 -15.53 -9.88
C ALA A 428 13.93 -16.50 -8.99
N ALA A 429 14.23 -16.53 -7.69
CA ALA A 429 13.33 -17.17 -6.73
C ALA A 429 12.17 -16.21 -6.43
N ILE A 430 10.94 -16.62 -6.75
CA ILE A 430 9.73 -15.85 -6.43
C ILE A 430 9.32 -16.18 -5.00
N VAL A 431 9.28 -15.17 -4.14
CA VAL A 431 8.65 -15.28 -2.83
C VAL A 431 7.16 -14.98 -3.01
N PRO A 432 6.26 -15.96 -2.77
CA PRO A 432 4.83 -15.75 -2.98
C PRO A 432 4.27 -14.75 -1.95
N ALA A 433 3.10 -14.17 -2.29
CA ALA A 433 2.31 -13.45 -1.31
C ALA A 433 1.99 -14.37 -0.13
N ASN A 434 2.16 -13.85 1.08
CA ASN A 434 1.92 -14.59 2.30
C ASN A 434 1.35 -13.65 3.38
N PRO A 435 0.03 -13.71 3.63
CA PRO A 435 -0.63 -12.87 4.62
C PRO A 435 -0.07 -13.04 6.04
N THR A 436 0.40 -14.23 6.40
CA THR A 436 0.95 -14.50 7.75
C THR A 436 2.31 -13.84 7.98
N ASN A 437 3.04 -13.57 6.89
CA ASN A 437 4.33 -12.87 6.89
C ASN A 437 4.22 -11.42 6.40
N ASN A 438 3.01 -10.88 6.28
CA ASN A 438 2.72 -9.53 5.81
C ASN A 438 3.30 -9.22 4.40
N ILE A 439 3.33 -10.24 3.53
CA ILE A 439 3.72 -10.10 2.12
C ILE A 439 2.43 -10.01 1.30
N THR A 440 2.09 -8.82 0.82
CA THR A 440 0.82 -8.53 0.13
C THR A 440 0.86 -8.82 -1.38
N TRP A 441 2.05 -8.90 -1.97
CA TRP A 441 2.28 -9.20 -3.38
C TRP A 441 3.57 -10.02 -3.55
N PRO A 442 3.62 -10.99 -4.49
CA PRO A 442 4.85 -11.72 -4.76
C PRO A 442 5.99 -10.80 -5.23
N TYR A 443 7.22 -11.16 -4.87
CA TYR A 443 8.43 -10.42 -5.27
C TYR A 443 9.57 -11.37 -5.60
N GLN A 444 10.55 -10.88 -6.37
CA GLN A 444 11.70 -11.64 -6.81
C GLN A 444 12.84 -11.53 -5.78
N THR A 445 13.65 -12.57 -5.68
CA THR A 445 14.87 -12.61 -4.87
C THR A 445 15.98 -13.30 -5.64
N PHE A 446 17.23 -12.91 -5.34
CA PHE A 446 18.42 -13.33 -6.05
C PHE A 446 19.51 -13.74 -5.06
N LYS A 447 20.41 -14.64 -5.46
CA LYS A 447 21.60 -15.01 -4.67
C LYS A 447 22.71 -13.97 -4.82
N THR A 448 22.80 -13.37 -6.00
CA THR A 448 23.83 -12.40 -6.39
C THR A 448 23.48 -10.96 -6.04
N ALA A 449 22.25 -10.68 -5.61
CA ALA A 449 21.81 -9.34 -5.25
C ALA A 449 20.72 -9.35 -4.18
N ASN A 450 20.78 -8.38 -3.26
CA ASN A 450 19.75 -8.17 -2.24
C ASN A 450 18.67 -7.19 -2.73
N PHE A 451 18.08 -7.48 -3.89
CA PHE A 451 16.97 -6.72 -4.46
C PHE A 451 15.66 -7.47 -4.25
N THR A 452 14.58 -6.74 -4.00
CA THR A 452 13.24 -7.32 -3.81
C THR A 452 12.19 -6.75 -4.75
N PRO A 453 12.47 -6.65 -6.07
CA PRO A 453 11.54 -6.03 -7.00
C PRO A 453 10.26 -6.87 -7.12
N PRO A 454 9.11 -6.24 -7.47
CA PRO A 454 7.85 -6.97 -7.56
C PRO A 454 7.92 -8.06 -8.64
N TYR A 455 7.17 -9.14 -8.42
CA TYR A 455 6.83 -10.06 -9.49
C TYR A 455 5.78 -9.39 -10.40
N LEU A 456 5.99 -9.45 -11.71
CA LEU A 456 5.01 -8.93 -12.67
C LEU A 456 4.06 -10.04 -13.09
N GLN A 457 2.77 -9.83 -12.85
CA GLN A 457 1.72 -10.65 -13.45
C GLN A 457 1.44 -10.08 -14.84
N VAL A 458 1.96 -10.75 -15.86
CA VAL A 458 1.85 -10.32 -17.26
C VAL A 458 0.87 -11.22 -18.02
N SER A 459 -0.07 -10.58 -18.72
CA SER A 459 -1.04 -11.24 -19.60
C SER A 459 -0.86 -10.71 -21.01
N HIS A 460 -0.26 -11.52 -21.90
CA HIS A 460 -0.10 -11.21 -23.32
C HIS A 460 -1.27 -11.78 -24.12
N HIS A 461 -1.90 -10.94 -24.93
CA HIS A 461 -2.89 -11.34 -25.95
C HIS A 461 -2.23 -11.58 -27.32
N SER A 462 -1.02 -11.08 -27.51
CA SER A 462 -0.14 -11.28 -28.66
C SER A 462 1.32 -11.33 -28.19
N GLU A 463 2.19 -12.02 -28.93
CA GLU A 463 3.62 -12.07 -28.61
C GLU A 463 4.21 -10.64 -28.59
N PRO A 464 4.99 -10.27 -27.56
CA PRO A 464 5.65 -8.96 -27.53
C PRO A 464 6.54 -8.79 -28.76
N SER A 465 6.26 -7.77 -29.58
CA SER A 465 6.88 -7.61 -30.90
C SER A 465 8.23 -6.87 -30.88
N ASP A 466 8.67 -6.40 -29.72
CA ASP A 466 9.61 -5.29 -29.60
C ASP A 466 10.63 -5.51 -28.47
N ASN A 467 11.90 -5.15 -28.73
CA ASN A 467 13.04 -5.22 -27.79
C ASN A 467 13.00 -4.11 -26.70
N ALA A 468 11.83 -3.61 -26.36
CA ALA A 468 11.65 -2.55 -25.39
C ALA A 468 11.55 -3.11 -23.96
N TYR A 469 11.90 -2.26 -23.00
CA TYR A 469 11.82 -2.52 -21.57
C TYR A 469 10.74 -1.66 -20.91
N LEU A 470 10.26 -2.12 -19.76
CA LEU A 470 9.37 -1.42 -18.87
C LEU A 470 10.18 -0.55 -17.91
N PHE A 471 9.84 0.74 -17.85
CA PHE A 471 10.39 1.73 -16.94
C PHE A 471 9.28 2.18 -15.99
N PHE A 472 9.43 1.88 -14.72
CA PHE A 472 8.49 2.29 -13.69
C PHE A 472 9.19 2.33 -12.34
N ALA A 473 8.59 3.00 -11.37
CA ALA A 473 9.12 3.11 -10.02
C ALA A 473 8.00 2.79 -9.02
N PRO A 474 7.99 1.58 -8.43
CA PRO A 474 7.07 1.26 -7.35
C PRO A 474 7.27 2.18 -6.16
N ASP A 475 6.17 2.75 -5.67
CA ASP A 475 6.13 3.61 -4.49
C ASP A 475 4.84 3.32 -3.69
N GLY A 476 4.70 3.94 -2.51
CA GLY A 476 3.58 3.76 -1.61
C GLY A 476 3.89 2.86 -0.41
N SER A 477 3.04 2.92 0.61
CA SER A 477 3.30 2.30 1.93
C SER A 477 3.30 0.77 1.92
N LYS A 478 2.81 0.14 0.85
CA LYS A 478 2.79 -1.32 0.64
C LYS A 478 3.83 -1.80 -0.38
N ALA A 479 4.63 -0.90 -0.95
CA ALA A 479 5.71 -1.29 -1.85
C ALA A 479 6.77 -2.09 -1.07
N LYS A 480 7.12 -3.28 -1.56
CA LYS A 480 8.17 -4.10 -0.95
C LYS A 480 9.56 -3.49 -1.19
N GLU A 481 9.75 -2.97 -2.39
CA GLU A 481 10.93 -2.28 -2.88
C GLU A 481 10.49 -0.92 -3.42
N THR A 482 11.20 0.14 -3.03
CA THR A 482 11.00 1.50 -3.56
C THR A 482 12.27 1.91 -4.28
N ALA A 483 12.26 1.75 -5.60
CA ALA A 483 13.38 2.04 -6.48
C ALA A 483 12.86 2.26 -7.92
N PRO A 484 13.57 3.01 -8.77
CA PRO A 484 13.32 2.99 -10.21
C PRO A 484 13.80 1.65 -10.80
N LEU A 485 12.92 1.00 -11.56
CA LEU A 485 13.12 -0.35 -12.08
C LEU A 485 13.04 -0.37 -13.60
N ILE A 486 14.00 -1.07 -14.22
CA ILE A 486 13.89 -1.53 -15.61
C ILE A 486 13.59 -3.02 -15.57
N MET A 487 12.49 -3.43 -16.18
CA MET A 487 12.13 -4.84 -16.36
C MET A 487 11.88 -5.15 -17.83
N ASP A 488 12.03 -6.41 -18.21
CA ASP A 488 11.57 -6.84 -19.53
C ASP A 488 10.06 -7.11 -19.55
N MET A 489 9.53 -7.35 -20.75
CA MET A 489 8.10 -7.63 -20.94
C MET A 489 7.66 -8.98 -20.35
N ASN A 490 8.58 -9.84 -19.93
CA ASN A 490 8.28 -11.13 -19.30
C ASN A 490 8.35 -11.06 -17.77
N GLY A 491 8.64 -9.89 -17.20
CA GLY A 491 8.72 -9.69 -15.76
C GLY A 491 10.10 -9.91 -15.14
N GLU A 492 11.15 -10.12 -15.93
CA GLU A 492 12.50 -10.27 -15.40
C GLU A 492 13.12 -8.90 -15.11
N LEU A 493 13.83 -8.81 -13.99
CA LEU A 493 14.62 -7.63 -13.66
C LEU A 493 15.71 -7.40 -14.71
N ILE A 494 15.88 -6.17 -15.16
CA ILE A 494 17.03 -5.75 -15.98
C ILE A 494 17.93 -4.83 -15.17
N TRP A 495 17.33 -3.85 -14.49
CA TRP A 495 18.05 -2.92 -13.63
C TRP A 495 17.23 -2.56 -12.39
N ASN A 496 17.85 -2.69 -11.22
CA ASN A 496 17.36 -2.11 -9.98
C ASN A 496 18.17 -0.86 -9.67
N GLY A 497 17.51 0.29 -9.65
CA GLY A 497 18.14 1.55 -9.30
C GLY A 497 18.38 1.72 -7.80
N PRO A 498 18.79 2.93 -7.38
CA PRO A 498 18.94 3.26 -5.96
C PRO A 498 17.61 3.09 -5.20
N ALA A 499 17.67 2.58 -3.97
CA ALA A 499 16.51 2.44 -3.08
C ALA A 499 16.03 3.83 -2.60
N THR A 500 15.20 4.48 -3.42
CA THR A 500 14.71 5.84 -3.22
C THR A 500 13.40 6.06 -3.96
N HIS A 501 12.62 7.06 -3.53
CA HIS A 501 11.45 7.54 -4.26
C HIS A 501 11.86 8.01 -5.66
N ALA A 502 11.22 7.51 -6.69
CA ALA A 502 11.50 7.91 -8.06
C ALA A 502 10.20 8.23 -8.80
N PHE A 503 10.12 9.43 -9.38
CA PHE A 503 8.96 9.90 -10.11
C PHE A 503 9.34 10.20 -11.56
N ALA A 504 8.41 9.91 -12.47
CA ALA A 504 8.60 10.03 -13.92
C ALA A 504 9.87 9.32 -14.43
N PHE A 505 10.20 8.15 -13.87
CA PHE A 505 11.40 7.38 -14.24
C PHE A 505 11.28 6.85 -15.68
N GLY A 506 12.27 7.16 -16.51
CA GLY A 506 12.33 6.69 -17.89
C GLY A 506 13.59 7.14 -18.62
N THR A 507 13.62 6.88 -19.92
CA THR A 507 14.68 7.32 -20.83
C THR A 507 14.30 8.62 -21.53
N GLN A 508 15.27 9.51 -21.72
CA GLN A 508 15.21 10.71 -22.55
C GLN A 508 16.53 10.90 -23.28
N VAL A 509 16.65 11.95 -24.11
CA VAL A 509 17.88 12.25 -24.85
C VAL A 509 18.46 13.57 -24.34
N TYR A 510 19.75 13.57 -24.02
CA TYR A 510 20.52 14.75 -23.64
C TYR A 510 21.85 14.75 -24.38
N ASP A 511 22.13 15.83 -25.12
CA ASP A 511 23.34 15.97 -25.95
C ASP A 511 23.51 14.79 -26.93
N ASP A 512 22.43 14.44 -27.64
CA ASP A 512 22.30 13.31 -28.58
C ASP A 512 22.54 11.91 -27.98
N GLU A 513 22.74 11.81 -26.67
CA GLU A 513 22.94 10.55 -25.94
C GLU A 513 21.70 10.18 -25.12
N PRO A 514 21.30 8.89 -25.09
CA PRO A 514 20.20 8.43 -24.26
C PRO A 514 20.61 8.41 -22.78
N VAL A 515 19.72 8.92 -21.93
CA VAL A 515 19.93 9.05 -20.49
C VAL A 515 18.73 8.51 -19.71
N LEU A 516 18.99 7.97 -18.52
CA LEU A 516 17.96 7.68 -17.52
C LEU A 516 17.71 8.94 -16.71
N VAL A 517 16.44 9.25 -16.44
CA VAL A 517 16.03 10.37 -15.60
C VAL A 517 14.97 9.98 -14.60
N TRP A 518 15.01 10.58 -13.42
CA TRP A 518 13.92 10.53 -12.44
C TRP A 518 14.02 11.71 -11.47
N TRP A 519 12.89 12.04 -10.86
CA TRP A 519 12.82 13.00 -9.76
C TRP A 519 12.94 12.28 -8.42
N ASN A 520 13.67 12.86 -7.46
CA ASN A 520 13.69 12.44 -6.07
C ASN A 520 13.68 13.65 -5.12
N GLY A 521 13.00 13.54 -3.98
CA GLY A 521 12.92 14.64 -3.03
C GLY A 521 11.92 14.42 -1.89
N THR A 522 11.49 15.52 -1.28
CA THR A 522 10.46 15.52 -0.24
C THR A 522 9.08 15.59 -0.87
N LEU A 523 8.20 14.66 -0.50
CA LEU A 523 6.83 14.55 -1.01
C LEU A 523 5.82 15.02 0.03
N TYR A 524 4.82 15.75 -0.43
CA TYR A 524 3.54 15.95 0.25
C TYR A 524 2.54 15.00 -0.41
N PRO A 525 2.05 13.97 0.30
CA PRO A 525 1.11 13.02 -0.28
C PRO A 525 -0.22 13.69 -0.65
N GLU A 526 -1.06 12.96 -1.39
CA GLU A 526 -2.46 13.35 -1.57
C GLU A 526 -3.11 13.65 -0.20
N PRO A 527 -3.96 14.69 -0.09
CA PRO A 527 -4.52 15.47 -1.19
C PRO A 527 -3.67 16.65 -1.71
N ILE A 528 -2.50 16.92 -1.13
CA ILE A 528 -1.62 17.99 -1.62
C ILE A 528 -0.98 17.57 -2.93
N GLY A 529 -0.42 16.35 -2.96
CA GLY A 529 0.15 15.72 -4.15
C GLY A 529 1.22 16.57 -4.84
N ARG A 530 2.23 17.06 -4.10
CA ARG A 530 3.33 17.92 -4.60
C ARG A 530 4.66 17.52 -3.99
N GLY A 531 5.76 18.07 -4.48
CA GLY A 531 7.05 17.90 -3.81
C GLY A 531 8.07 18.98 -4.08
N ASN A 532 9.22 18.80 -3.42
CA ASN A 532 10.41 19.62 -3.58
C ASN A 532 11.62 18.69 -3.69
N GLY A 533 12.27 18.68 -4.85
CA GLY A 533 13.29 17.70 -5.14
C GLY A 533 14.20 18.05 -6.30
N VAL A 534 14.96 17.05 -6.71
CA VAL A 534 16.07 17.14 -7.65
C VAL A 534 15.81 16.14 -8.78
N VAL A 535 16.15 16.54 -10.00
CA VAL A 535 16.15 15.62 -11.14
C VAL A 535 17.53 15.00 -11.28
N HIS A 536 17.57 13.68 -11.20
CA HIS A 536 18.77 12.87 -11.39
C HIS A 536 18.87 12.39 -12.84
N MET A 537 20.11 12.21 -13.30
CA MET A 537 20.40 11.75 -14.65
C MET A 537 21.59 10.78 -14.66
N LEU A 538 21.43 9.62 -15.31
CA LEU A 538 22.50 8.66 -15.56
C LEU A 538 22.70 8.42 -17.06
N ASN A 539 23.95 8.21 -17.46
CA ASN A 539 24.27 7.74 -18.81
C ASN A 539 24.05 6.21 -18.96
N GLN A 540 24.31 5.67 -20.15
CA GLN A 540 24.25 4.23 -20.43
C GLN A 540 25.18 3.36 -19.58
N ARG A 541 26.16 3.96 -18.91
CA ARG A 541 27.09 3.26 -17.99
C ARG A 541 26.63 3.33 -16.53
N TYR A 542 25.44 3.88 -16.28
CA TYR A 542 24.88 4.16 -14.96
C TYR A 542 25.71 5.15 -14.14
N GLU A 543 26.49 6.00 -14.80
CA GLU A 543 27.26 7.06 -14.16
C GLU A 543 26.42 8.33 -14.11
N ALA A 544 26.43 9.00 -12.94
CA ALA A 544 25.74 10.26 -12.77
C ALA A 544 26.36 11.34 -13.66
N ILE A 545 25.50 12.07 -14.38
CA ILE A 545 25.91 13.21 -15.18
C ILE A 545 25.91 14.47 -14.30
N ARG A 546 24.80 15.22 -14.31
CA ARG A 546 24.60 16.39 -13.47
C ARG A 546 23.14 16.42 -13.01
N ASN A 547 22.96 16.69 -11.72
CA ASN A 547 21.63 16.90 -11.17
C ASN A 547 21.12 18.29 -11.57
N THR A 548 19.84 18.37 -11.95
CA THR A 548 19.17 19.65 -12.21
C THR A 548 18.38 20.07 -10.97
N THR A 549 18.54 21.33 -10.56
CA THR A 549 17.90 21.88 -9.35
C THR A 549 17.30 23.26 -9.60
N LEU A 550 16.32 23.64 -8.80
CA LEU A 550 15.71 24.98 -8.82
C LEU A 550 15.81 25.62 -7.44
N ALA A 551 16.88 26.37 -7.18
CA ALA A 551 17.04 27.09 -5.91
C ALA A 551 16.35 28.46 -5.99
N ARG A 552 15.16 28.60 -5.40
CA ARG A 552 14.38 29.85 -5.37
C ARG A 552 13.81 30.11 -3.97
N ASP A 553 13.51 31.37 -3.68
CA ASP A 553 12.78 31.76 -2.47
C ASP A 553 11.27 31.61 -2.71
N LEU A 554 10.81 30.37 -2.86
CA LEU A 554 9.39 30.05 -2.96
C LEU A 554 8.85 29.70 -1.58
N LEU A 555 7.65 30.19 -1.29
CA LEU A 555 6.94 29.90 -0.06
C LEU A 555 6.25 28.55 -0.18
N GLU A 556 6.29 27.81 0.92
CA GLU A 556 5.72 26.49 1.02
C GLU A 556 4.47 26.46 1.90
N GLN A 557 3.67 25.41 1.74
CA GLN A 557 2.47 25.26 2.55
C GLN A 557 2.81 25.10 4.04
N VAL A 558 3.93 24.45 4.35
CA VAL A 558 4.49 24.45 5.71
C VAL A 558 5.23 25.77 5.94
N PRO A 559 4.75 26.66 6.83
CA PRO A 559 5.36 27.97 7.01
C PRO A 559 6.82 27.87 7.47
N GLY A 560 7.70 28.60 6.79
CA GLY A 560 9.13 28.63 7.07
C GLY A 560 9.92 27.41 6.56
N ALA A 561 9.28 26.42 5.95
CA ALA A 561 9.98 25.33 5.28
C ALA A 561 10.79 25.87 4.10
N ARG A 562 12.00 25.32 3.92
CA ARG A 562 12.91 25.63 2.81
C ARG A 562 13.52 24.34 2.30
N PHE A 563 13.69 24.26 0.99
CA PHE A 563 14.25 23.09 0.31
C PHE A 563 15.44 23.48 -0.55
N PRO A 564 16.45 22.60 -0.71
CA PRO A 564 17.59 22.86 -1.59
C PRO A 564 17.19 23.06 -3.06
N SER A 565 16.06 22.48 -3.47
CA SER A 565 15.49 22.58 -4.80
C SER A 565 13.98 22.55 -4.72
N ASN A 566 13.33 23.44 -5.46
CA ASN A 566 11.88 23.60 -5.53
C ASN A 566 11.25 22.95 -6.76
N ILE A 567 11.98 22.05 -7.43
CA ILE A 567 11.40 21.28 -8.54
C ILE A 567 10.35 20.35 -7.96
N ASP A 568 9.15 20.48 -8.50
CA ASP A 568 8.00 19.66 -8.16
C ASP A 568 8.02 18.31 -8.90
N VAL A 569 7.23 17.36 -8.40
CA VAL A 569 7.34 15.92 -8.73
C VAL A 569 6.83 15.56 -10.12
N HIS A 570 6.01 16.42 -10.73
CA HIS A 570 5.11 16.00 -11.79
C HIS A 570 5.75 15.89 -13.17
N GLU A 571 6.74 16.74 -13.49
CA GLU A 571 7.28 16.80 -14.84
C GLU A 571 8.80 16.90 -14.91
N ILE A 572 9.36 16.08 -15.80
CA ILE A 572 10.74 16.12 -16.26
C ILE A 572 10.72 16.00 -17.77
N PHE A 573 11.06 17.06 -18.50
CA PHE A 573 11.15 17.01 -19.96
C PHE A 573 12.42 17.67 -20.46
N ILE A 574 13.34 16.90 -21.02
CA ILE A 574 14.56 17.41 -21.65
C ILE A 574 14.23 17.85 -23.07
N THR A 575 14.52 19.11 -23.37
CA THR A 575 14.34 19.67 -24.69
C THR A 575 15.51 19.29 -25.60
N LYS A 576 15.28 19.38 -26.91
CA LYS A 576 16.33 19.17 -27.93
C LYS A 576 17.51 20.16 -27.81
N ASN A 577 17.34 21.25 -27.07
CA ASN A 577 18.37 22.28 -26.88
C ASN A 577 19.24 22.01 -25.64
N GLY A 578 19.06 20.89 -24.94
CA GLY A 578 19.81 20.57 -23.72
C GLY A 578 19.32 21.32 -22.47
N SER A 579 18.11 21.90 -22.52
CA SER A 579 17.42 22.44 -21.35
C SER A 579 16.39 21.45 -20.81
N MET A 580 15.86 21.71 -19.62
CA MET A 580 14.85 20.89 -18.95
C MET A 580 13.64 21.74 -18.56
N LEU A 581 12.45 21.31 -18.95
CA LEU A 581 11.19 21.83 -18.44
C LEU A 581 10.81 21.09 -17.17
N VAL A 582 10.47 21.86 -16.14
CA VAL A 582 10.07 21.39 -14.83
C VAL A 582 8.90 22.20 -14.28
N THR A 583 8.13 21.60 -13.38
CA THR A 583 7.10 22.29 -12.59
C THR A 583 7.64 22.74 -11.25
N ALA A 584 7.01 23.76 -10.66
CA ALA A 584 7.23 24.17 -9.28
C ALA A 584 5.94 24.79 -8.72
N ASN A 585 5.90 25.02 -7.42
CA ASN A 585 4.75 25.63 -6.74
C ASN A 585 5.20 26.79 -5.85
N ASN A 586 4.34 27.79 -5.68
CA ASN A 586 4.59 28.88 -4.73
C ASN A 586 3.30 29.22 -3.97
N VAL A 587 3.35 29.10 -2.64
CA VAL A 587 2.24 29.46 -1.77
C VAL A 587 2.23 30.97 -1.53
N THR A 588 1.19 31.67 -1.93
CA THR A 588 1.13 33.13 -1.84
C THR A 588 -0.26 33.63 -1.52
N GLN A 589 -0.40 34.92 -1.26
CA GLN A 589 -1.70 35.55 -1.05
C GLN A 589 -2.28 36.10 -2.37
N ALA A 590 -3.59 35.95 -2.53
CA ALA A 590 -4.38 36.46 -3.65
C ALA A 590 -5.81 36.84 -3.19
N ASP A 591 -6.51 37.60 -4.02
CA ASP A 591 -7.93 37.91 -3.78
C ASP A 591 -8.80 36.72 -4.20
N LEU A 592 -9.30 35.97 -3.21
CA LEU A 592 -10.15 34.79 -3.44
C LEU A 592 -11.66 35.10 -3.34
N THR A 593 -12.05 36.37 -3.28
CA THR A 593 -13.46 36.75 -3.10
C THR A 593 -14.38 36.24 -4.22
N SER A 594 -13.86 36.08 -5.45
CA SER A 594 -14.60 35.56 -6.59
C SER A 594 -15.08 34.10 -6.41
N VAL A 595 -14.47 33.36 -5.49
CA VAL A 595 -14.82 31.96 -5.17
C VAL A 595 -15.32 31.82 -3.72
N GLY A 596 -15.68 32.93 -3.07
CA GLY A 596 -16.20 32.94 -1.70
C GLY A 596 -15.13 32.91 -0.59
N GLY A 597 -13.85 33.05 -0.95
CA GLY A 597 -12.74 33.12 0.01
C GLY A 597 -12.40 34.53 0.50
N SER A 598 -11.34 34.63 1.29
CA SER A 598 -10.81 35.91 1.79
C SER A 598 -10.15 36.76 0.69
N LYS A 599 -10.26 38.09 0.82
CA LYS A 599 -9.55 39.05 -0.04
C LYS A 599 -8.02 38.93 0.04
N ASN A 600 -7.50 38.46 1.17
CA ASN A 600 -6.08 38.17 1.36
C ASN A 600 -5.87 36.67 1.61
N GLY A 601 -6.61 35.84 0.88
CA GLY A 601 -6.57 34.39 1.00
C GLY A 601 -5.27 33.81 0.45
N TRP A 602 -4.91 32.63 0.94
CA TRP A 602 -3.72 31.88 0.57
C TRP A 602 -4.05 30.87 -0.52
N VAL A 603 -3.25 30.89 -1.58
CA VAL A 603 -3.40 30.05 -2.77
C VAL A 603 -2.06 29.45 -3.13
N VAL A 604 -2.07 28.35 -3.88
CA VAL A 604 -0.86 27.79 -4.47
C VAL A 604 -0.80 28.12 -5.96
N ALA A 605 0.17 28.94 -6.33
CA ALA A 605 0.48 29.26 -7.71
C ALA A 605 1.22 28.09 -8.35
N ALA A 606 0.73 27.64 -9.49
CA ALA A 606 1.48 26.73 -10.36
C ALA A 606 2.52 27.51 -11.17
N LEU A 607 3.74 26.98 -11.21
CA LEU A 607 4.87 27.55 -11.93
C LEU A 607 5.46 26.55 -12.91
N VAL A 608 5.99 27.07 -14.01
CA VAL A 608 6.82 26.32 -14.98
C VAL A 608 8.17 27.01 -15.10
N PHE A 609 9.24 26.23 -15.20
CA PHE A 609 10.57 26.73 -15.50
C PHE A 609 11.21 25.93 -16.64
N GLU A 610 11.94 26.62 -17.50
CA GLU A 610 12.94 25.99 -18.38
C GLU A 610 14.32 26.29 -17.81
N ILE A 611 15.11 25.24 -17.58
CA ILE A 611 16.42 25.31 -16.93
C ILE A 611 17.46 24.75 -17.90
N ASP A 612 18.49 25.52 -18.22
CA ASP A 612 19.66 25.01 -18.94
C ASP A 612 20.37 23.95 -18.06
N ILE A 613 20.50 22.70 -18.53
CA ILE A 613 21.01 21.60 -17.70
C ILE A 613 22.52 21.81 -17.40
N ALA A 614 23.27 22.31 -18.38
CA ALA A 614 24.72 22.47 -18.28
C ALA A 614 25.12 23.54 -17.25
N THR A 615 24.38 24.65 -17.18
CA THR A 615 24.69 25.79 -16.31
C THR A 615 23.77 25.89 -15.10
N ASN A 616 22.62 25.21 -15.12
CA ASN A 616 21.53 25.31 -14.15
C ASN A 616 20.92 26.73 -14.07
N GLN A 617 20.98 27.49 -15.18
CA GLN A 617 20.35 28.80 -15.31
C GLN A 617 18.90 28.68 -15.76
N VAL A 618 18.02 29.50 -15.20
CA VAL A 618 16.63 29.59 -15.65
C VAL A 618 16.56 30.42 -16.93
N LEU A 619 16.05 29.79 -18.00
CA LEU A 619 15.85 30.39 -19.33
C LEU A 619 14.45 30.97 -19.50
N PHE A 620 13.45 30.34 -18.88
CA PHE A 620 12.05 30.72 -18.94
C PHE A 620 11.37 30.47 -17.59
N SER A 621 10.37 31.30 -17.27
CA SER A 621 9.50 31.10 -16.11
C SER A 621 8.08 31.54 -16.44
N TRP A 622 7.10 30.79 -15.97
CA TRP A 622 5.68 31.11 -16.10
C TRP A 622 4.97 30.94 -14.76
N ASN A 623 3.99 31.80 -14.48
CA ASN A 623 3.22 31.80 -13.24
C ASN A 623 1.73 31.93 -13.54
N SER A 624 0.96 30.92 -13.13
CA SER A 624 -0.49 30.88 -13.32
C SER A 624 -1.25 32.11 -12.81
N LEU A 625 -0.78 32.78 -11.74
CA LEU A 625 -1.46 33.95 -11.18
C LEU A 625 -1.34 35.21 -12.03
N ASP A 626 -0.38 35.26 -12.96
CA ASP A 626 -0.22 36.39 -13.89
C ASP A 626 -1.25 36.35 -15.04
N HIS A 627 -2.09 35.31 -15.07
CA HIS A 627 -3.04 35.01 -16.16
C HIS A 627 -4.49 34.81 -15.67
N LEU A 628 -4.85 35.36 -14.51
CA LEU A 628 -6.21 35.23 -13.94
C LEU A 628 -7.31 35.89 -14.79
N ASP A 629 -6.95 36.73 -15.76
CA ASP A 629 -7.86 37.27 -16.78
C ASP A 629 -8.39 36.18 -17.73
N GLN A 630 -7.60 35.14 -17.97
CA GLN A 630 -7.92 34.01 -18.87
C GLN A 630 -8.11 32.69 -18.13
N LEU A 631 -7.55 32.58 -16.93
CA LEU A 631 -7.63 31.41 -16.05
C LEU A 631 -8.17 31.82 -14.66
N PRO A 632 -9.38 32.38 -14.59
CA PRO A 632 -9.93 32.89 -13.33
C PRO A 632 -10.13 31.74 -12.32
N PHE A 633 -10.06 32.05 -11.02
CA PHE A 633 -10.27 31.07 -9.95
C PHE A 633 -11.61 30.32 -10.03
N THR A 634 -12.63 30.96 -10.62
CA THR A 634 -13.97 30.38 -10.82
C THR A 634 -13.97 29.16 -11.74
N ASP A 635 -12.92 28.98 -12.54
CA ASP A 635 -12.79 27.83 -13.45
C ASP A 635 -12.25 26.57 -12.76
N SER A 636 -11.77 26.70 -11.51
CA SER A 636 -11.36 25.55 -10.70
C SER A 636 -12.54 24.68 -10.32
N LEU A 637 -12.47 23.41 -10.71
CA LEU A 637 -13.41 22.37 -10.32
C LEU A 637 -13.07 21.75 -8.97
N TYR A 638 -12.00 22.20 -8.32
CA TYR A 638 -11.65 21.85 -6.94
C TYR A 638 -12.09 23.00 -6.01
N PRO A 639 -13.27 22.93 -5.37
CA PRO A 639 -13.83 24.07 -4.63
C PRO A 639 -12.95 24.50 -3.46
N ILE A 640 -12.99 25.78 -3.10
CA ILE A 640 -12.31 26.27 -1.89
C ILE A 640 -12.91 25.61 -0.64
N GLY A 641 -12.06 25.29 0.34
CA GLY A 641 -12.46 24.58 1.56
C GLY A 641 -12.54 23.06 1.43
N THR A 642 -12.44 22.52 0.21
CA THR A 642 -12.30 21.09 -0.05
C THR A 642 -11.10 20.54 0.71
N GLU A 643 -11.31 19.40 1.37
CA GLU A 643 -10.29 18.71 2.17
C GLU A 643 -9.62 19.60 3.25
N GLY A 644 -10.29 20.70 3.63
CA GLY A 644 -9.82 21.65 4.64
C GLY A 644 -8.95 22.78 4.10
N TYR A 645 -8.72 22.87 2.78
CA TYR A 645 -7.94 23.96 2.17
C TYR A 645 -8.80 25.20 1.92
N THR A 646 -9.08 25.94 3.00
CA THR A 646 -9.93 27.14 2.98
C THR A 646 -9.24 28.38 2.42
N GLY A 647 -7.91 28.37 2.32
CA GLY A 647 -7.12 29.56 2.00
C GLY A 647 -7.06 30.60 3.11
N ASP A 648 -7.52 30.32 4.33
CA ASP A 648 -7.47 31.34 5.41
C ASP A 648 -6.05 31.57 5.94
N THR A 649 -5.20 30.54 5.88
CA THR A 649 -3.82 30.57 6.36
C THR A 649 -2.89 29.88 5.37
N GLN A 650 -1.60 30.17 5.43
CA GLN A 650 -0.58 29.59 4.53
C GLN A 650 -0.60 28.06 4.49
N ASN A 651 -0.77 27.41 5.64
CA ASN A 651 -0.85 25.94 5.73
C ASN A 651 -2.15 25.35 5.18
N LEU A 652 -3.17 26.18 4.98
CA LEU A 652 -4.45 25.80 4.37
C LEU A 652 -4.61 26.39 2.96
N ALA A 653 -3.50 26.81 2.33
CA ALA A 653 -3.53 27.41 1.00
C ALA A 653 -4.26 26.52 -0.01
N TRP A 654 -5.15 27.15 -0.79
CA TRP A 654 -5.99 26.45 -1.75
C TRP A 654 -5.26 26.21 -3.08
N GLY A 655 -5.31 24.98 -3.57
CA GLY A 655 -4.54 24.51 -4.72
C GLY A 655 -5.27 24.56 -6.06
N TYR A 656 -5.92 25.66 -6.42
CA TYR A 656 -6.87 25.75 -7.56
C TYR A 656 -6.41 25.22 -8.93
N PHE A 657 -5.11 25.27 -9.25
CA PHE A 657 -4.61 24.94 -10.59
C PHE A 657 -4.14 23.50 -10.72
N HIS A 658 -3.35 23.01 -9.76
CA HIS A 658 -2.67 21.71 -9.75
C HIS A 658 -2.08 21.31 -11.12
N ILE A 659 -0.89 21.84 -11.42
CA ILE A 659 -0.14 21.53 -12.64
C ILE A 659 0.43 20.11 -12.57
N ASN A 660 0.35 19.35 -13.67
CA ASN A 660 0.86 17.98 -13.70
C ASN A 660 1.61 17.58 -14.97
N SER A 661 1.65 18.44 -15.99
CA SER A 661 2.52 18.24 -17.14
C SER A 661 2.85 19.56 -17.84
N VAL A 662 4.03 19.59 -18.44
CA VAL A 662 4.47 20.63 -19.38
C VAL A 662 5.37 20.01 -20.44
N ALA A 663 5.21 20.42 -21.69
CA ALA A 663 6.09 20.01 -22.79
C ALA A 663 6.27 21.15 -23.81
N PRO A 664 7.32 21.12 -24.63
CA PRO A 664 7.44 22.02 -25.77
C PRO A 664 6.26 21.80 -26.73
N PHE A 665 5.73 22.88 -27.27
CA PHE A 665 4.70 22.83 -28.30
C PHE A 665 4.91 24.01 -29.27
N GLU A 666 5.18 23.68 -30.53
CA GLU A 666 5.62 24.64 -31.55
C GLU A 666 6.82 25.46 -31.05
N SER A 667 6.66 26.79 -30.95
CA SER A 667 7.70 27.69 -30.41
C SER A 667 7.56 27.93 -28.90
N GLY A 668 6.44 27.55 -28.30
CA GLY A 668 6.16 27.72 -26.88
C GLY A 668 5.93 26.39 -26.18
N TYR A 669 4.85 26.30 -25.40
CA TYR A 669 4.63 25.19 -24.47
C TYR A 669 3.18 24.73 -24.42
N ILE A 670 2.94 23.49 -24.05
CA ILE A 670 1.63 22.97 -23.66
C ILE A 670 1.67 22.60 -22.17
N VAL A 671 0.68 23.08 -21.41
CA VAL A 671 0.56 22.87 -19.96
C VAL A 671 -0.75 22.17 -19.64
N SER A 672 -0.71 21.23 -18.70
CA SER A 672 -1.91 20.59 -18.14
C SER A 672 -2.23 21.10 -16.75
N SER A 673 -3.50 21.44 -16.53
CA SER A 673 -4.07 21.70 -15.22
C SER A 673 -5.08 20.61 -14.87
N ARG A 674 -4.84 19.89 -13.77
CA ARG A 674 -5.73 18.84 -13.25
C ARG A 674 -7.07 19.43 -12.83
N PHE A 675 -7.06 20.52 -12.05
CA PHE A 675 -8.28 21.07 -11.43
C PHE A 675 -9.02 22.11 -12.28
N LEU A 676 -8.38 22.68 -13.31
CA LEU A 676 -9.11 23.38 -14.38
C LEU A 676 -9.59 22.41 -15.47
N CYS A 677 -9.24 21.13 -15.40
CA CYS A 677 -9.46 20.12 -16.45
C CYS A 677 -9.10 20.65 -17.84
N SER A 678 -7.91 21.24 -17.96
CA SER A 678 -7.53 22.04 -19.14
C SER A 678 -6.17 21.66 -19.71
N ALA A 679 -6.10 21.65 -21.04
CA ALA A 679 -4.88 21.75 -21.83
C ALA A 679 -4.71 23.21 -22.32
N ILE A 680 -3.58 23.83 -22.00
CA ILE A 680 -3.34 25.27 -22.18
C ILE A 680 -2.07 25.46 -23.01
N ALA A 681 -2.20 26.04 -24.20
CA ALA A 681 -1.05 26.37 -25.04
C ALA A 681 -0.53 27.77 -24.71
N LEU A 682 0.78 27.87 -24.56
CA LEU A 682 1.52 29.07 -24.26
C LEU A 682 2.41 29.44 -25.44
N ALA A 683 2.49 30.72 -25.74
CA ALA A 683 3.50 31.28 -26.64
C ALA A 683 4.88 31.29 -25.93
N PRO A 684 5.99 31.52 -26.65
CA PRO A 684 7.34 31.54 -26.06
C PRO A 684 7.51 32.53 -24.90
N ASN A 685 6.73 33.62 -24.90
CA ASN A 685 6.74 34.63 -23.84
C ASN A 685 5.80 34.30 -22.66
N GLY A 686 5.16 33.13 -22.67
CA GLY A 686 4.22 32.69 -21.64
C GLY A 686 2.79 33.17 -21.80
N THR A 687 2.44 33.96 -22.83
CA THR A 687 1.03 34.34 -23.05
C THR A 687 0.21 33.14 -23.50
N ILE A 688 -1.00 33.00 -22.96
CA ILE A 688 -1.93 31.94 -23.35
C ILE A 688 -2.42 32.21 -24.78
N VAL A 689 -2.29 31.21 -25.65
CA VAL A 689 -2.71 31.27 -27.06
C VAL A 689 -4.10 30.68 -27.21
N TRP A 690 -4.34 29.57 -26.51
CA TRP A 690 -5.64 28.92 -26.43
C TRP A 690 -5.71 27.96 -25.26
N ARG A 691 -6.95 27.67 -24.85
CA ARG A 691 -7.29 26.72 -23.80
C ARG A 691 -8.40 25.78 -24.26
N LEU A 692 -8.12 24.49 -24.22
CA LEU A 692 -9.14 23.44 -24.30
C LEU A 692 -9.51 23.02 -22.88
N GLN A 693 -10.75 23.29 -22.48
CA GLN A 693 -11.30 22.85 -21.19
C GLN A 693 -12.18 21.62 -21.40
N GLY A 694 -11.93 20.52 -20.70
CA GLY A 694 -12.50 19.20 -21.01
C GLY A 694 -13.97 18.97 -20.64
N ARG A 695 -14.63 19.88 -19.92
CA ARG A 695 -16.08 19.86 -19.63
C ARG A 695 -16.87 20.86 -20.49
N SER A 696 -16.42 22.11 -20.58
CA SER A 696 -17.12 23.20 -21.28
C SER A 696 -16.61 23.46 -22.69
N GLY A 697 -15.43 22.94 -23.03
CA GLY A 697 -14.72 23.20 -24.28
C GLY A 697 -13.76 24.39 -24.22
N GLY A 698 -14.02 25.37 -23.34
CA GLY A 698 -13.20 26.58 -23.25
C GLY A 698 -13.25 27.38 -24.55
N ASP A 699 -12.11 27.54 -25.21
CA ASP A 699 -12.03 28.21 -26.51
C ASP A 699 -12.52 27.34 -27.67
N PHE A 700 -12.85 26.07 -27.41
CA PHE A 700 -13.26 25.08 -28.40
C PHE A 700 -14.67 24.58 -28.14
N THR A 701 -15.30 24.03 -29.18
CA THR A 701 -16.47 23.17 -29.04
C THR A 701 -16.02 21.71 -28.92
N LEU A 702 -16.61 20.95 -27.99
CA LEU A 702 -16.31 19.54 -27.80
C LEU A 702 -17.20 18.67 -28.69
N GLY A 703 -16.57 17.81 -29.49
CA GLY A 703 -17.23 16.72 -30.18
C GLY A 703 -17.60 15.56 -29.23
N PRO A 704 -18.42 14.60 -29.68
CA PRO A 704 -18.84 13.46 -28.86
C PRO A 704 -17.63 12.69 -28.28
N GLY A 705 -17.63 12.49 -26.96
CA GLY A 705 -16.59 11.74 -26.24
C GLY A 705 -15.23 12.45 -26.11
N ALA A 706 -15.13 13.70 -26.60
CA ALA A 706 -13.92 14.53 -26.47
C ALA A 706 -13.78 15.17 -25.08
N ASP A 707 -14.79 15.02 -24.21
CA ASP A 707 -14.74 15.48 -22.83
C ASP A 707 -13.68 14.73 -22.01
N PHE A 708 -13.06 15.42 -21.05
CA PHE A 708 -12.05 14.86 -20.16
C PHE A 708 -11.98 15.69 -18.87
N CYS A 709 -11.42 15.11 -17.81
CA CYS A 709 -11.17 15.88 -16.58
C CYS A 709 -10.12 15.22 -15.71
N TYR A 710 -9.46 16.01 -14.87
CA TYR A 710 -8.40 15.56 -13.95
C TYR A 710 -7.27 14.82 -14.67
N GLN A 711 -7.09 15.13 -15.96
CA GLN A 711 -6.17 14.47 -16.89
C GLN A 711 -4.71 14.68 -16.51
N HIS A 712 -3.86 13.74 -16.90
CA HIS A 712 -2.42 13.78 -16.71
C HIS A 712 -1.68 13.63 -18.05
N ASP A 713 -0.41 14.05 -18.05
CA ASP A 713 0.54 13.82 -19.13
C ASP A 713 0.05 14.32 -20.51
N VAL A 714 -0.47 15.55 -20.55
CA VAL A 714 -0.91 16.15 -21.82
C VAL A 714 0.31 16.44 -22.70
N ARG A 715 0.26 15.93 -23.94
CA ARG A 715 1.23 16.17 -25.01
C ARG A 715 0.52 16.67 -26.26
N ALA A 716 1.16 17.57 -27.01
CA ALA A 716 0.60 18.21 -28.20
C ALA A 716 1.54 18.10 -29.39
N PHE A 717 0.99 17.79 -30.56
CA PHE A 717 1.74 17.59 -31.80
C PHE A 717 1.02 18.27 -32.96
N SER A 718 1.70 19.21 -33.64
CA SER A 718 1.15 19.83 -34.85
C SER A 718 1.26 18.85 -36.02
N SER A 719 0.15 18.63 -36.74
CA SER A 719 0.16 17.79 -37.93
C SER A 719 0.79 18.55 -39.10
N SER A 720 2.04 18.24 -39.44
CA SER A 720 2.63 18.66 -40.72
C SER A 720 2.46 17.52 -41.72
N SER A 721 1.37 17.54 -42.49
CA SER A 721 1.19 16.59 -43.58
C SER A 721 1.88 17.14 -44.84
N PRO A 722 2.84 16.43 -45.45
CA PRO A 722 3.52 16.89 -46.67
C PRO A 722 2.63 16.95 -47.92
N HIS A 723 1.36 16.55 -47.81
CA HIS A 723 0.40 16.47 -48.91
C HIS A 723 -0.89 17.27 -48.70
N LEU A 724 -1.01 18.05 -47.63
CA LEU A 724 -2.11 18.98 -47.42
C LEU A 724 -1.63 20.41 -47.66
N SER A 725 -2.44 21.21 -48.36
CA SER A 725 -2.17 22.64 -48.53
C SER A 725 -1.91 23.30 -47.18
N GLU A 726 -1.11 24.37 -47.17
CA GLU A 726 -0.61 25.17 -46.02
C GLU A 726 -1.69 25.74 -45.05
N SER A 727 -2.94 25.25 -45.09
CA SER A 727 -4.09 25.73 -44.33
C SER A 727 -4.58 24.78 -43.22
N SER A 728 -3.96 23.62 -43.01
CA SER A 728 -4.41 22.67 -41.96
C SER A 728 -3.76 22.98 -40.61
N SER A 729 -4.35 23.90 -39.83
CA SER A 729 -3.95 24.23 -38.45
C SER A 729 -4.50 23.19 -37.45
N THR A 730 -4.14 21.92 -37.64
CA THR A 730 -4.64 20.84 -36.79
C THR A 730 -3.58 20.35 -35.80
N VAL A 731 -4.00 20.16 -34.55
CA VAL A 731 -3.16 19.70 -33.44
C VAL A 731 -3.70 18.39 -32.89
N THR A 732 -2.83 17.40 -32.74
CA THR A 732 -3.16 16.17 -32.02
C THR A 732 -2.77 16.31 -30.56
N LEU A 733 -3.72 16.09 -29.65
CA LEU A 733 -3.48 16.00 -28.22
C LEU A 733 -3.55 14.55 -27.75
N HIS A 734 -2.59 14.16 -26.93
CA HIS A 734 -2.56 12.90 -26.21
C HIS A 734 -2.61 13.15 -24.71
N MET A 735 -3.34 12.32 -23.97
CA MET A 735 -3.43 12.42 -22.51
C MET A 735 -3.91 11.12 -21.88
N HIS A 736 -3.62 10.99 -20.58
CA HIS A 736 -4.32 10.06 -19.71
C HIS A 736 -5.51 10.80 -19.07
N ASP A 737 -6.73 10.50 -19.51
CA ASP A 737 -7.97 11.03 -18.94
C ASP A 737 -8.33 10.18 -17.71
N ASN A 738 -7.92 10.64 -16.53
CA ASN A 738 -8.30 9.98 -15.28
C ASN A 738 -9.81 9.99 -15.08
N HIS A 739 -10.47 11.10 -15.44
CA HIS A 739 -11.89 11.39 -15.23
C HIS A 739 -12.38 11.29 -13.77
N ASN A 740 -11.47 10.98 -12.84
CA ASN A 740 -11.75 10.83 -11.42
C ASN A 740 -10.75 11.65 -10.62
N SER A 741 -11.14 11.98 -9.39
CA SER A 741 -10.33 12.66 -8.38
C SER A 741 -10.79 12.20 -6.99
N PRO A 742 -10.08 12.57 -5.90
CA PRO A 742 -10.55 12.30 -4.54
C PRO A 742 -11.95 12.85 -4.22
N ILE A 743 -12.41 13.89 -4.94
CA ILE A 743 -13.73 14.49 -4.75
C ILE A 743 -14.80 14.05 -5.76
N ASP A 744 -14.38 13.67 -6.97
CA ASP A 744 -15.23 13.11 -8.01
C ASP A 744 -14.72 11.69 -8.30
N ASN A 745 -15.12 10.68 -7.52
CA ASN A 745 -14.57 9.33 -7.60
C ASN A 745 -15.52 8.27 -8.19
N ASP A 746 -14.94 7.22 -8.75
CA ASP A 746 -15.59 5.97 -9.17
C ASP A 746 -16.76 6.12 -10.17
N THR A 747 -16.76 7.21 -10.95
CA THR A 747 -17.88 7.56 -11.85
C THR A 747 -17.64 7.09 -13.29
N VAL A 748 -16.51 7.48 -13.88
CA VAL A 748 -16.20 7.24 -15.30
C VAL A 748 -14.87 6.51 -15.40
N PRO A 749 -14.77 5.41 -16.15
CA PRO A 749 -13.49 4.73 -16.33
C PRO A 749 -12.44 5.66 -16.95
N SER A 750 -11.25 5.66 -16.35
CA SER A 750 -10.04 6.27 -16.89
C SER A 750 -9.74 5.70 -18.28
N SER A 751 -9.18 6.53 -19.16
CA SER A 751 -8.81 6.10 -20.51
C SER A 751 -7.67 6.92 -21.10
N GLY A 752 -6.90 6.33 -21.99
CA GLY A 752 -6.02 7.08 -22.87
C GLY A 752 -6.84 7.76 -23.96
N LYS A 753 -6.60 9.04 -24.24
CA LYS A 753 -7.32 9.76 -25.30
C LYS A 753 -6.38 10.41 -26.29
N SER A 754 -6.76 10.28 -27.56
CA SER A 754 -6.22 11.06 -28.67
C SER A 754 -7.31 11.99 -29.19
N LEU A 755 -7.05 13.29 -29.18
CA LEU A 755 -7.97 14.31 -29.67
C LEU A 755 -7.34 15.03 -30.86
N LEU A 756 -8.14 15.36 -31.85
CA LEU A 756 -7.78 16.26 -32.94
C LEU A 756 -8.43 17.61 -32.71
N LEU A 757 -7.62 18.66 -32.62
CA LEU A 757 -8.07 20.03 -32.54
C LEU A 757 -7.91 20.68 -33.90
N ASP A 758 -8.98 21.27 -34.39
CA ASP A 758 -8.93 22.21 -35.49
C ASP A 758 -8.88 23.62 -34.91
N LEU A 759 -7.71 24.27 -35.01
CA LEU A 759 -7.52 25.62 -34.48
C LEU A 759 -8.29 26.69 -35.29
N SER A 760 -8.68 26.40 -36.53
CA SER A 760 -9.40 27.33 -37.39
C SER A 760 -10.89 27.36 -37.06
N THR A 761 -11.50 26.17 -36.88
CA THR A 761 -12.92 26.04 -36.51
C THR A 761 -13.14 26.04 -35.01
N ARG A 762 -12.07 25.96 -34.21
CA ARG A 762 -12.11 25.82 -32.75
C ARG A 762 -12.99 24.63 -32.35
N HIS A 763 -12.70 23.47 -32.95
CA HIS A 763 -13.40 22.23 -32.66
C HIS A 763 -12.43 21.14 -32.20
N ALA A 764 -12.82 20.41 -31.15
CA ALA A 764 -12.07 19.28 -30.62
C ALA A 764 -12.84 17.98 -30.89
N SER A 765 -12.24 17.05 -31.61
CA SER A 765 -12.84 15.74 -31.91
C SER A 765 -12.04 14.62 -31.29
N LEU A 766 -12.71 13.63 -30.69
CA LEU A 766 -12.08 12.39 -30.26
C LEU A 766 -11.66 11.59 -31.51
N THR A 767 -10.37 11.30 -31.65
CA THR A 767 -9.90 10.38 -32.69
C THR A 767 -9.85 8.96 -32.16
N HIS A 768 -9.39 8.77 -30.92
CA HIS A 768 -9.34 7.45 -30.30
C HIS A 768 -9.45 7.49 -28.78
N ARG A 769 -10.11 6.46 -28.22
CA ARG A 769 -10.18 6.20 -26.79
C ARG A 769 -9.67 4.79 -26.51
N TYR A 770 -8.66 4.69 -25.65
CA TYR A 770 -8.03 3.44 -25.23
C TYR A 770 -8.51 3.08 -23.83
N ILE A 771 -9.24 1.96 -23.73
CA ILE A 771 -9.88 1.52 -22.49
C ILE A 771 -10.00 0.00 -22.47
N ASN A 772 -9.63 -0.62 -21.35
CA ASN A 772 -9.90 -2.03 -21.11
C ASN A 772 -11.33 -2.21 -20.56
N ALA A 773 -12.26 -2.62 -21.42
CA ALA A 773 -13.66 -2.79 -21.04
C ALA A 773 -13.90 -3.98 -20.07
N SER A 774 -13.03 -5.00 -20.09
CA SER A 774 -13.15 -6.18 -19.23
C SER A 774 -12.59 -5.96 -17.83
N GLY A 775 -11.68 -4.98 -17.67
CA GLY A 775 -11.10 -4.56 -16.40
C GLY A 775 -11.02 -3.04 -16.32
N PRO A 776 -12.15 -2.31 -16.26
CA PRO A 776 -12.15 -0.86 -16.28
C PRO A 776 -11.38 -0.28 -15.09
N ILE A 777 -10.61 0.76 -15.34
CA ILE A 777 -9.76 1.42 -14.34
C ILE A 777 -10.41 2.73 -13.91
N TYR A 778 -10.42 3.02 -12.61
CA TYR A 778 -10.94 4.25 -12.03
C TYR A 778 -9.85 4.92 -11.19
N SER A 779 -8.80 5.39 -11.87
CA SER A 779 -7.64 6.00 -11.23
C SER A 779 -7.93 7.47 -10.89
N THR A 780 -7.82 7.84 -9.62
CA THR A 780 -8.11 9.21 -9.16
C THR A 780 -6.99 10.20 -9.44
N ALA A 781 -5.79 9.72 -9.79
CA ALA A 781 -4.62 10.58 -10.00
C ALA A 781 -3.54 9.87 -10.83
N GLN A 782 -2.60 10.68 -11.36
CA GLN A 782 -1.38 10.21 -12.02
C GLN A 782 -1.65 9.43 -13.32
N GLY A 783 -0.61 8.80 -13.86
CA GLY A 783 -0.67 8.05 -15.11
C GLY A 783 -0.14 8.82 -16.32
N ASN A 784 0.03 8.11 -17.43
CA ASN A 784 0.60 8.65 -18.66
C ASN A 784 0.03 8.00 -19.92
N PHE A 785 0.26 8.67 -21.04
CA PHE A 785 -0.06 8.18 -22.38
C PHE A 785 1.20 8.20 -23.22
N GLN A 786 1.63 7.04 -23.72
CA GLN A 786 2.82 6.95 -24.56
C GLN A 786 2.47 6.31 -25.92
N PRO A 787 2.49 7.08 -27.03
CA PRO A 787 2.45 6.48 -28.36
C PRO A 787 3.77 5.71 -28.63
N LEU A 788 3.66 4.54 -29.25
CA LEU A 788 4.78 3.67 -29.59
C LEU A 788 5.07 3.70 -31.11
N PRO A 789 6.32 3.42 -31.55
CA PRO A 789 6.70 3.46 -32.97
C PRO A 789 5.92 2.51 -33.89
N ASN A 790 5.43 1.39 -33.35
CA ASN A 790 4.59 0.42 -34.06
C ASN A 790 3.11 0.87 -34.19
N GLY A 791 2.76 2.07 -33.71
CA GLY A 791 1.40 2.59 -33.69
C GLY A 791 0.56 2.13 -32.49
N HIS A 792 1.11 1.28 -31.61
CA HIS A 792 0.48 0.94 -30.34
C HIS A 792 0.55 2.11 -29.37
N VAL A 793 -0.17 1.99 -28.26
CA VAL A 793 -0.17 2.95 -27.16
C VAL A 793 0.08 2.21 -25.86
N PHE A 794 1.03 2.69 -25.08
CA PHE A 794 1.30 2.22 -23.72
C PHE A 794 0.74 3.20 -22.70
N ILE A 795 0.06 2.68 -21.68
CA ILE A 795 -0.62 3.44 -20.63
C ILE A 795 -0.19 2.91 -19.27
N GLY A 796 0.31 3.81 -18.43
CA GLY A 796 0.42 3.58 -16.99
C GLY A 796 -0.78 4.20 -16.27
N HIS A 797 -1.46 3.43 -15.42
CA HIS A 797 -2.66 3.90 -14.70
C HIS A 797 -2.38 4.62 -13.38
N GLY A 798 -1.11 4.96 -13.11
CA GLY A 798 -0.74 5.84 -12.02
C GLY A 798 -0.96 5.21 -10.64
N TRP A 799 -1.93 5.76 -9.91
CA TRP A 799 -2.32 5.33 -8.56
C TRP A 799 -2.75 3.85 -8.46
N ILE A 800 -3.11 3.25 -9.60
CA ILE A 800 -3.47 1.83 -9.71
C ILE A 800 -2.28 1.08 -10.33
N PRO A 801 -1.80 -0.02 -9.73
CA PRO A 801 -0.57 -0.71 -10.13
C PRO A 801 -0.74 -1.61 -11.36
N ILE A 802 -1.34 -1.06 -12.42
CA ILE A 802 -1.65 -1.72 -13.69
C ILE A 802 -1.10 -0.88 -14.84
N LEU A 803 -0.42 -1.56 -15.77
CA LEU A 803 0.11 -1.00 -17.01
C LEU A 803 -0.51 -1.75 -18.19
N GLU A 804 -0.83 -1.07 -19.28
CA GLU A 804 -1.53 -1.65 -20.42
C GLU A 804 -0.96 -1.18 -21.75
N GLU A 805 -0.83 -2.11 -22.69
CA GLU A 805 -0.52 -1.82 -24.09
C GLU A 805 -1.75 -2.10 -24.95
N PHE A 806 -2.10 -1.14 -25.80
CA PHE A 806 -3.19 -1.23 -26.75
C PHE A 806 -2.68 -1.15 -28.18
N SER A 807 -3.33 -1.87 -29.09
CA SER A 807 -3.09 -1.71 -30.53
C SER A 807 -3.49 -0.31 -31.00
N ALA A 808 -3.11 0.05 -32.23
CA ALA A 808 -3.53 1.32 -32.84
C ALA A 808 -5.06 1.50 -32.87
N THR A 809 -5.81 0.40 -32.93
CA THR A 809 -7.29 0.38 -32.94
C THR A 809 -7.92 0.28 -31.55
N GLY A 810 -7.12 0.23 -30.48
CA GLY A 810 -7.60 0.21 -29.09
C GLY A 810 -7.89 -1.16 -28.52
N GLU A 811 -7.44 -2.23 -29.16
CA GLU A 811 -7.55 -3.58 -28.60
C GLU A 811 -6.42 -3.82 -27.60
N ILE A 812 -6.76 -4.34 -26.42
CA ILE A 812 -5.77 -4.69 -25.39
C ILE A 812 -4.81 -5.76 -25.92
N GLN A 813 -3.51 -5.47 -25.88
CA GLN A 813 -2.44 -6.38 -26.30
C GLN A 813 -1.73 -6.99 -25.10
N THR A 814 -1.50 -6.20 -24.06
CA THR A 814 -0.82 -6.66 -22.85
C THR A 814 -1.36 -5.93 -21.63
N THR A 815 -1.59 -6.67 -20.54
CA THR A 815 -1.86 -6.11 -19.21
C THR A 815 -0.79 -6.60 -18.24
N ILE A 816 -0.18 -5.67 -17.51
CA ILE A 816 0.87 -5.94 -16.52
C ILE A 816 0.39 -5.41 -15.17
N GLN A 817 0.39 -6.27 -14.15
CA GLN A 817 0.11 -5.88 -12.77
C GLN A 817 1.34 -6.16 -11.90
N PHE A 818 1.74 -5.17 -11.09
CA PHE A 818 2.96 -5.24 -10.26
C PHE A 818 2.71 -5.12 -8.76
N ALA A 819 1.46 -4.94 -8.35
CA ALA A 819 1.04 -4.98 -6.95
C ALA A 819 -0.46 -5.28 -6.84
N ALA A 820 -0.93 -5.55 -5.62
CA ALA A 820 -2.35 -5.75 -5.37
C ALA A 820 -3.14 -4.46 -5.68
N ALA A 821 -4.09 -4.56 -6.62
CA ALA A 821 -5.03 -3.49 -6.95
C ALA A 821 -6.36 -3.69 -6.21
N GLU A 822 -7.04 -2.60 -5.84
CA GLU A 822 -8.32 -2.68 -5.13
C GLU A 822 -9.47 -2.95 -6.11
N PRO A 823 -10.15 -4.11 -6.00
CA PRO A 823 -11.21 -4.46 -6.93
C PRO A 823 -12.47 -3.65 -6.67
N ARG A 824 -13.19 -3.31 -7.74
CA ARG A 824 -14.47 -2.59 -7.68
C ARG A 824 -15.64 -3.56 -7.69
N ALA A 825 -16.68 -3.25 -6.90
CA ALA A 825 -17.98 -3.92 -7.05
C ALA A 825 -18.55 -3.61 -8.44
N GLY A 826 -18.75 -4.64 -9.26
CA GLY A 826 -19.14 -4.50 -10.68
C GLY A 826 -18.00 -4.64 -11.69
N GLY A 827 -16.79 -4.98 -11.24
CA GLY A 827 -15.64 -5.27 -12.10
C GLY A 827 -14.70 -4.08 -12.29
N GLY A 828 -13.44 -4.39 -12.57
CA GLY A 828 -12.37 -3.40 -12.68
C GLY A 828 -11.73 -3.02 -11.34
N PHE A 829 -10.99 -1.92 -11.34
CA PHE A 829 -10.15 -1.50 -10.21
C PHE A 829 -10.33 -0.03 -9.86
N VAL A 830 -10.30 0.27 -8.56
CA VAL A 830 -10.39 1.62 -7.99
C VAL A 830 -9.11 1.98 -7.25
N SER A 831 -8.94 3.28 -6.97
CA SER A 831 -7.78 3.81 -6.28
C SER A 831 -7.83 3.45 -4.79
N ALA A 832 -6.83 2.69 -4.33
CA ALA A 832 -6.76 2.28 -2.92
C ALA A 832 -6.33 3.42 -1.99
N GLN A 833 -6.77 3.39 -0.72
CA GLN A 833 -6.33 4.42 0.25
C GLN A 833 -4.85 4.29 0.62
N ALA A 834 -4.31 3.08 0.59
CA ALA A 834 -2.90 2.77 0.80
C ALA A 834 -2.41 1.86 -0.34
N PRO A 835 -2.09 2.43 -1.50
CA PRO A 835 -1.67 1.67 -2.67
C PRO A 835 -0.18 1.34 -2.62
N THR A 836 0.21 0.37 -3.46
CA THR A 836 1.48 0.43 -4.17
C THR A 836 1.16 0.99 -5.55
N LEU A 837 1.91 1.96 -6.04
CA LEU A 837 1.64 2.67 -7.28
C LEU A 837 2.92 2.93 -8.07
N SER A 838 2.78 3.46 -9.28
CA SER A 838 3.88 4.14 -9.97
C SER A 838 3.36 5.38 -10.65
N TYR A 839 4.00 6.53 -10.43
CA TYR A 839 3.49 7.82 -10.89
C TYR A 839 3.24 7.87 -12.42
N ARG A 840 4.19 7.33 -13.18
CA ARG A 840 4.11 7.07 -14.62
C ARG A 840 4.90 5.79 -14.92
N ALA A 841 4.61 5.17 -16.06
CA ALA A 841 5.39 4.04 -16.57
C ALA A 841 5.56 4.14 -18.08
N PHE A 842 6.70 3.70 -18.59
CA PHE A 842 7.02 3.78 -20.01
C PHE A 842 7.50 2.44 -20.58
N LYS A 843 7.21 2.19 -21.86
CA LYS A 843 7.82 1.12 -22.65
C LYS A 843 8.82 1.77 -23.61
N GLN A 844 10.12 1.57 -23.38
CA GLN A 844 11.19 2.28 -24.10
C GLN A 844 12.38 1.37 -24.38
N GLU A 845 13.20 1.73 -25.36
CA GLU A 845 14.46 1.03 -25.63
C GLU A 845 15.57 1.54 -24.70
N TRP A 846 16.47 0.65 -24.29
CA TRP A 846 17.64 1.03 -23.51
C TRP A 846 18.82 0.10 -23.75
N VAL A 847 20.00 0.69 -23.73
CA VAL A 847 21.26 -0.03 -23.80
C VAL A 847 22.03 0.29 -22.53
N GLY A 848 22.15 -0.70 -21.65
CA GLY A 848 22.93 -0.58 -20.43
C GLY A 848 24.28 -1.27 -20.56
N CYS A 849 25.35 -0.48 -20.37
CA CYS A 849 26.75 -0.90 -20.36
C CYS A 849 27.37 -0.61 -18.98
N PRO A 850 26.92 -1.27 -17.90
CA PRO A 850 27.41 -1.00 -16.55
C PRO A 850 28.94 -1.17 -16.45
N LYS A 851 29.59 -0.26 -15.71
CA LYS A 851 31.03 -0.39 -15.38
C LYS A 851 31.31 -1.29 -14.19
N ALA A 852 30.31 -1.51 -13.33
CA ALA A 852 30.42 -2.46 -12.23
C ALA A 852 30.73 -3.86 -12.76
N LYS A 853 31.38 -4.70 -11.97
CA LYS A 853 31.62 -6.10 -12.36
C LYS A 853 30.32 -6.91 -12.23
N PRO A 854 30.15 -7.98 -13.02
CA PRO A 854 29.13 -8.98 -12.75
C PRO A 854 29.30 -9.57 -11.35
N GLU A 855 28.19 -9.79 -10.64
CA GLU A 855 28.17 -10.43 -9.33
C GLU A 855 28.03 -11.94 -9.51
N VAL A 856 28.83 -12.72 -8.75
CA VAL A 856 28.86 -14.18 -8.83
C VAL A 856 28.74 -14.79 -7.44
N TRP A 857 27.86 -15.77 -7.30
CA TRP A 857 27.72 -16.59 -6.10
C TRP A 857 27.95 -18.06 -6.45
N ALA A 858 28.80 -18.77 -5.70
CA ALA A 858 29.13 -20.17 -5.96
C ALA A 858 29.04 -21.03 -4.69
N GLU A 859 28.23 -22.07 -4.71
CA GLU A 859 27.98 -22.96 -3.56
C GLU A 859 28.04 -24.45 -3.95
N ARG A 860 28.48 -25.32 -3.03
CA ARG A 860 28.50 -26.78 -3.26
C ARG A 860 27.08 -27.35 -3.27
N THR A 861 26.80 -28.28 -4.17
CA THR A 861 25.51 -28.99 -4.20
C THR A 861 25.45 -30.09 -3.14
N GLY A 862 24.39 -30.13 -2.32
CA GLY A 862 24.28 -30.99 -1.14
C GLY A 862 24.15 -32.50 -1.36
N GLY A 863 24.32 -33.02 -2.58
CA GLY A 863 24.04 -34.45 -2.87
C GLY A 863 24.73 -35.09 -4.09
N GLY A 864 25.71 -34.45 -4.74
CA GLY A 864 26.23 -35.01 -6.01
C GLY A 864 27.56 -34.47 -6.55
N GLY A 865 28.44 -33.89 -5.74
CA GLY A 865 29.80 -33.54 -6.18
C GLY A 865 29.87 -32.48 -7.28
N GLY A 866 29.13 -31.37 -7.12
CA GLY A 866 29.12 -30.26 -8.07
C GLY A 866 29.05 -28.89 -7.40
N THR A 867 29.16 -27.84 -8.20
CA THR A 867 29.08 -26.44 -7.77
C THR A 867 27.96 -25.72 -8.52
N ALA A 868 27.03 -25.10 -7.78
CA ALA A 868 26.02 -24.21 -8.33
C ALA A 868 26.57 -22.79 -8.38
N VAL A 869 26.52 -22.16 -9.55
CA VAL A 869 27.01 -20.81 -9.81
C VAL A 869 25.83 -19.96 -10.26
N SER A 870 25.53 -18.90 -9.49
CA SER A 870 24.62 -17.84 -9.90
C SER A 870 25.43 -16.64 -10.39
N VAL A 871 25.02 -16.02 -11.49
CA VAL A 871 25.61 -14.78 -12.02
C VAL A 871 24.54 -13.76 -12.40
N SER A 872 24.73 -12.49 -12.05
CA SER A 872 23.92 -11.38 -12.54
C SER A 872 24.78 -10.15 -12.83
N TRP A 873 24.26 -9.22 -13.64
CA TRP A 873 24.93 -7.96 -13.92
C TRP A 873 23.92 -6.83 -14.06
N ASN A 874 23.74 -6.08 -12.97
CA ASN A 874 22.68 -5.08 -12.83
C ASN A 874 22.72 -4.02 -13.95
N GLY A 875 21.72 -4.05 -14.83
CA GLY A 875 21.59 -3.12 -15.96
C GLY A 875 22.30 -3.54 -17.25
N ALA A 876 23.03 -4.65 -17.29
CA ALA A 876 23.66 -5.08 -18.53
C ALA A 876 22.61 -5.61 -19.51
N THR A 877 22.39 -4.93 -20.64
CA THR A 877 21.39 -5.36 -21.65
C THR A 877 22.00 -6.15 -22.80
N GLU A 878 23.32 -6.02 -23.02
CA GLU A 878 24.02 -6.58 -24.19
C GLU A 878 24.64 -7.97 -23.95
N VAL A 879 24.46 -8.58 -22.78
CA VAL A 879 24.98 -9.92 -22.49
C VAL A 879 24.11 -10.99 -23.13
N GLU A 880 24.70 -11.81 -24.01
CA GLU A 880 24.03 -12.94 -24.67
C GLU A 880 24.30 -14.26 -23.93
N ALA A 881 25.53 -14.43 -23.42
CA ALA A 881 25.97 -15.65 -22.76
C ALA A 881 27.04 -15.36 -21.71
N TRP A 882 27.31 -16.33 -20.86
CA TRP A 882 28.33 -16.30 -19.82
C TRP A 882 29.34 -17.43 -20.06
N GLU A 883 30.63 -17.10 -20.17
CA GLU A 883 31.71 -18.07 -20.05
C GLU A 883 32.00 -18.31 -18.57
N VAL A 884 31.84 -19.55 -18.12
CA VAL A 884 32.10 -19.95 -16.74
C VAL A 884 33.49 -20.57 -16.67
N TRP A 885 34.35 -19.97 -15.84
CA TRP A 885 35.72 -20.40 -15.62
C TRP A 885 35.85 -20.96 -14.20
N SER A 886 36.52 -22.10 -14.05
CA SER A 886 36.73 -22.71 -12.73
C SER A 886 38.08 -23.41 -12.58
N GLY A 887 38.47 -23.69 -11.34
CA GLY A 887 39.72 -24.37 -11.01
C GLY A 887 39.96 -24.54 -9.51
N ASP A 888 40.97 -25.35 -9.16
CA ASP A 888 41.35 -25.61 -7.76
C ASP A 888 42.14 -24.44 -7.13
N SER A 889 42.60 -23.49 -7.95
CA SER A 889 43.29 -22.28 -7.52
C SER A 889 42.70 -21.05 -8.20
N GLY A 890 42.51 -19.96 -7.45
CA GLY A 890 42.01 -18.69 -7.98
C GLY A 890 42.92 -18.00 -9.01
N THR A 891 44.11 -18.55 -9.28
CA THR A 891 45.05 -18.05 -10.30
C THR A 891 45.17 -18.94 -11.53
N ALA A 892 44.56 -20.13 -11.50
CA ALA A 892 44.61 -21.12 -12.57
C ALA A 892 43.19 -21.61 -12.87
N LEU A 893 42.44 -20.80 -13.61
CA LEU A 893 41.08 -21.10 -14.03
C LEU A 893 41.05 -21.49 -15.51
N GLY A 894 40.22 -22.47 -15.86
CA GLY A 894 39.92 -22.86 -17.23
C GLY A 894 38.44 -22.65 -17.54
N CYS A 895 38.11 -22.28 -18.79
CA CYS A 895 36.72 -22.21 -19.23
C CYS A 895 36.13 -23.62 -19.21
N VAL A 896 35.11 -23.83 -18.39
CA VAL A 896 34.45 -25.13 -18.23
C VAL A 896 33.09 -25.18 -18.92
N ASP A 897 32.44 -24.03 -19.10
CA ASP A 897 31.14 -23.97 -19.78
C ASP A 897 30.89 -22.60 -20.42
N VAL A 898 29.96 -22.55 -21.36
CA VAL A 898 29.40 -21.32 -21.92
C VAL A 898 27.88 -21.46 -21.96
N VAL A 899 27.20 -20.68 -21.12
CA VAL A 899 25.74 -20.75 -20.99
C VAL A 899 25.08 -19.52 -21.56
N ALA A 900 23.91 -19.68 -22.19
CA ALA A 900 23.09 -18.53 -22.56
C ALA A 900 22.62 -17.80 -21.30
N ARG A 901 22.50 -16.47 -21.37
CA ARG A 901 21.89 -15.70 -20.28
C ARG A 901 20.41 -16.07 -20.15
N THR A 902 19.97 -16.39 -18.94
CA THR A 902 18.57 -16.62 -18.59
C THR A 902 18.13 -15.59 -17.55
N GLY A 903 17.28 -14.64 -17.95
CA GLY A 903 16.74 -13.61 -17.06
C GLY A 903 17.78 -12.65 -16.45
N PHE A 904 17.49 -12.15 -15.26
CA PHE A 904 18.43 -11.31 -14.47
C PHE A 904 19.61 -12.11 -13.91
N GLU A 905 19.31 -13.22 -13.22
CA GLU A 905 20.28 -14.10 -12.59
C GLU A 905 20.32 -15.44 -13.32
N THR A 906 21.43 -15.75 -13.98
CA THR A 906 21.63 -17.03 -14.64
C THR A 906 22.23 -18.04 -13.66
N LYS A 907 21.68 -19.25 -13.61
CA LYS A 907 22.17 -20.34 -12.76
C LYS A 907 22.81 -21.43 -13.60
N VAL A 908 23.99 -21.88 -13.18
CA VAL A 908 24.80 -22.89 -13.87
C VAL A 908 25.26 -23.95 -12.89
N LEU A 909 25.24 -25.21 -13.29
CA LEU A 909 25.84 -26.31 -12.54
C LEU A 909 27.14 -26.72 -13.22
N VAL A 910 28.24 -26.65 -12.48
CA VAL A 910 29.57 -27.11 -12.93
C VAL A 910 30.07 -28.24 -12.03
N GLY A 911 31.14 -28.92 -12.47
CA GLY A 911 31.82 -29.94 -11.65
C GLY A 911 32.36 -29.38 -10.34
N GLU A 912 32.76 -30.26 -9.42
CA GLU A 912 33.39 -29.85 -8.16
C GLU A 912 34.63 -28.97 -8.41
N THR A 913 34.66 -27.80 -7.77
CA THR A 913 35.73 -26.83 -7.94
C THR A 913 35.89 -25.99 -6.67
N ALA A 914 37.03 -25.32 -6.52
CA ALA A 914 37.30 -24.45 -5.38
C ALA A 914 37.06 -22.97 -5.70
N TYR A 915 37.23 -22.57 -6.96
CA TYR A 915 37.11 -21.18 -7.40
C TYR A 915 36.36 -21.06 -8.72
N VAL A 916 35.60 -19.98 -8.88
CA VAL A 916 34.83 -19.65 -10.08
C VAL A 916 35.06 -18.20 -10.49
N GLN A 917 35.07 -17.93 -11.79
CA GLN A 917 35.00 -16.60 -12.38
C GLN A 917 34.09 -16.64 -13.61
N VAL A 918 33.39 -15.55 -13.89
CA VAL A 918 32.49 -15.47 -15.04
C VAL A 918 32.88 -14.30 -15.94
N ARG A 919 32.86 -14.56 -17.25
CA ARG A 919 33.10 -13.55 -18.29
C ARG A 919 31.87 -13.44 -19.20
N PRO A 920 31.33 -12.23 -19.43
CA PRO A 920 30.21 -12.06 -20.36
C PRO A 920 30.65 -12.20 -21.82
N ARG A 921 29.80 -12.83 -22.62
CA ARG A 921 29.79 -12.74 -24.08
C ARG A 921 28.75 -11.70 -24.49
N MET A 922 29.24 -10.60 -25.05
CA MET A 922 28.40 -9.50 -25.50
C MET A 922 27.83 -9.80 -26.89
N ARG A 923 26.61 -9.33 -27.14
CA ARG A 923 25.98 -9.33 -28.47
C ARG A 923 26.86 -8.58 -29.46
N ARG A 924 27.01 -9.12 -30.67
CA ARG A 924 27.67 -8.39 -31.77
C ARG A 924 26.72 -7.33 -32.32
N ARG A 925 27.16 -6.07 -32.35
CA ARG A 925 26.42 -4.99 -33.01
C ARG A 925 26.87 -4.82 -34.45
N GLU A 926 25.92 -4.79 -35.37
CA GLU A 926 26.16 -4.61 -36.81
C GLU A 926 26.29 -3.12 -37.21
N ASP A 927 25.96 -2.18 -36.31
CA ASP A 927 25.80 -0.75 -36.61
C ASP A 927 27.06 0.12 -36.40
N GLY A 928 28.20 -0.48 -36.07
CA GLY A 928 29.49 0.23 -35.95
C GLY A 928 29.61 1.16 -34.72
N ARG A 929 28.59 1.25 -33.86
CA ARG A 929 28.72 1.91 -32.54
C ARG A 929 29.49 0.98 -31.60
N GLY A 930 30.47 1.51 -30.87
CA GLY A 930 31.31 0.71 -29.97
C GLY A 930 30.45 -0.09 -28.99
N GLY A 931 30.57 -1.42 -29.02
CA GLY A 931 29.83 -2.30 -28.10
C GLY A 931 30.22 -2.07 -26.65
N CYS A 932 29.36 -2.49 -25.71
CA CYS A 932 29.68 -2.44 -24.29
C CYS A 932 31.01 -3.16 -24.01
N GLU A 933 31.83 -2.59 -23.12
CA GLU A 933 33.09 -3.18 -22.71
C GLU A 933 32.87 -4.51 -21.98
N VAL A 934 33.75 -5.48 -22.21
CA VAL A 934 33.73 -6.75 -21.49
C VAL A 934 34.35 -6.56 -20.12
N VAL A 935 33.53 -6.59 -19.07
CA VAL A 935 33.98 -6.57 -17.67
C VAL A 935 33.87 -7.98 -17.10
N VAL A 936 34.98 -8.50 -16.58
CA VAL A 936 35.03 -9.85 -15.97
C VAL A 936 34.67 -9.74 -14.49
N SER A 937 33.98 -10.76 -13.95
CA SER A 937 33.68 -10.83 -12.52
C SER A 937 34.95 -10.97 -11.67
N ASP A 938 34.80 -10.78 -10.36
CA ASP A 938 35.82 -11.24 -9.43
C ASP A 938 35.91 -12.77 -9.40
N VAL A 939 37.06 -13.29 -8.95
CA VAL A 939 37.24 -14.71 -8.66
C VAL A 939 36.64 -15.00 -7.30
N VAL A 940 35.65 -15.87 -7.24
CA VAL A 940 34.92 -16.22 -6.01
C VAL A 940 35.28 -17.63 -5.56
N ALA A 941 35.45 -17.81 -4.26
CA ALA A 941 35.64 -19.14 -3.66
C ALA A 941 34.28 -19.84 -3.50
N VAL A 942 34.24 -21.15 -3.73
CA VAL A 942 33.03 -21.94 -3.56
C VAL A 942 32.75 -22.17 -2.08
N VAL A 943 31.60 -21.74 -1.60
CA VAL A 943 31.18 -21.92 -0.19
C VAL A 943 30.49 -23.26 0.02
N ALA A 944 30.45 -23.73 1.26
CA ALA A 944 29.61 -24.85 1.64
C ALA A 944 28.13 -24.42 1.49
N GLY A 945 27.35 -25.21 0.74
CA GLY A 945 25.92 -24.96 0.50
C GLY A 945 25.03 -25.30 1.68
#